data_AF-A0A368F5K8-F1
#
_entry.id   AF-A0A368F5K8-F1
#
_cell.length_a   1.000
_cell.length_b   1.000
_cell.length_c   1.000
_cell.angle_alpha   90.00
_cell.angle_beta   90.00
_cell.angle_gamma   90.00
#
_symmetry.space_group_name_H-M   'P 1'
#
loop_
_entity.id
_entity.type
_entity.pdbx_description
1 polymer ?
#
loop_
_entity_poly.entity_id
_entity_poly.type
_entity_poly.pdbx_seq_one_letter_code
_entity_poly.pdbx_strand_id
1 'polypeptide(L)'
;MALCLSAHPHSIDFTFVIHDPSSHFLCRLIHTSDADDAEAMYMNAGRYDMVNKIHQAQNSWNQAFEVASRYDRIHLRNTHYNYAKYLERAGALEPAIENFEKSETHHFEVPRMFADSPKILEAYVRRKKEPELHAWWARYLERIGELDGALLFYNAAKDNLSQVRIKCTQGKLEEASHLALESKDRAACYHLARIYEAEGNFSKAVDFYTKAHAYNSAIRLVKEHDMRDLLANLCLMAGGSEIVEAARYFEDIPGYTHQAVMLYHKAGMVGRALDLAFRAEQFSALDLVTKDLHAGCDPNVLKRAAEFFSNNQNYEKAVELLCLAKDFGEAIQLCRDRNVRLTDKVAELMTPTKETTPNEAERKQLLESIAELGVHQGNYHFAAKKYTQAGDKLQAMRALLKSGDTQKIVFFANTARNKDIYILAANYLQTTDWQGNAQVIRDIETFYTKAHSQLHLASFYKACAFMEVETFNDFSKAADALEHAQRTVERGLQEQSASSEKSNSTINALTTLKEEISEHLSQLAKFEKIKEVYAVDENDAVLQLQNLVENATEDSIIRPSHIYSLLIAHYVGKQNYRPAYRCITQLQKLQKNIDLSTIVDPELLDKICDELGVPRVTVRENEEADSDNEVQGVEYSHAMKKREALF
;
A
#
# COMPACT_ATOMS: atom_id res chain seq x y z
N MET A 1 44.39 42.60 -19.21
CA MET A 1 45.46 43.44 -18.62
C MET A 1 46.69 43.26 -19.49
N ALA A 2 47.04 44.29 -20.25
CA ALA A 2 48.17 44.33 -21.18
C ALA A 2 49.37 45.01 -20.52
N LEU A 3 50.59 44.56 -20.83
CA LEU A 3 51.87 45.30 -20.67
C LEU A 3 52.85 44.65 -21.68
N CYS A 4 53.01 45.22 -22.88
CA CYS A 4 54.05 46.19 -23.28
C CYS A 4 55.50 45.69 -23.10
N LEU A 5 56.09 45.28 -24.23
CA LEU A 5 57.52 45.21 -24.50
C LEU A 5 58.08 46.61 -24.73
N SER A 6 59.25 46.91 -24.14
CA SER A 6 60.15 47.97 -24.62
C SER A 6 61.62 47.61 -24.39
N ALA A 7 62.34 47.48 -25.51
CA ALA A 7 63.73 47.86 -25.84
C ALA A 7 64.95 47.47 -24.95
N HIS A 8 65.92 46.80 -25.62
CA HIS A 8 67.35 46.50 -25.36
C HIS A 8 68.24 47.73 -24.97
N PRO A 9 69.57 47.62 -24.60
CA PRO A 9 70.55 46.52 -24.78
C PRO A 9 71.56 46.24 -23.62
N HIS A 10 72.37 45.18 -23.82
CA HIS A 10 73.61 44.80 -23.12
C HIS A 10 73.54 43.97 -21.82
N SER A 11 74.27 42.85 -21.88
CA SER A 11 74.61 41.85 -20.85
C SER A 11 73.45 41.24 -20.07
N ILE A 12 72.97 40.09 -20.54
CA ILE A 12 72.25 39.13 -19.71
C ILE A 12 72.96 37.78 -19.87
N ASP A 13 73.58 37.35 -18.77
CA ASP A 13 74.10 36.01 -18.57
C ASP A 13 73.04 34.96 -18.96
N PHE A 14 73.44 33.98 -19.77
CA PHE A 14 72.63 32.80 -20.04
C PHE A 14 72.57 31.92 -18.78
N THR A 15 71.77 32.33 -17.79
CA THR A 15 71.27 31.42 -16.76
C THR A 15 69.96 30.82 -17.25
N PHE A 16 70.09 29.73 -18.00
CA PHE A 16 69.01 28.77 -18.16
C PHE A 16 68.69 28.21 -16.76
N VAL A 17 67.60 28.68 -16.14
CA VAL A 17 66.99 27.96 -15.01
C VAL A 17 66.26 26.76 -15.61
N ILE A 18 67.02 25.67 -15.83
CA ILE A 18 66.51 24.36 -16.21
C ILE A 18 66.53 23.50 -14.95
N HIS A 19 65.36 23.29 -14.35
CA HIS A 19 65.17 22.32 -13.28
C HIS A 19 65.06 20.90 -13.84
N ASP A 20 66.14 20.37 -14.43
CA ASP A 20 66.28 18.93 -14.69
C ASP A 20 67.78 18.55 -14.91
N PRO A 21 68.41 17.72 -14.06
CA PRO A 21 69.83 17.35 -14.15
C PRO A 21 70.21 16.58 -15.44
N SER A 22 69.21 16.02 -16.14
CA SER A 22 69.38 15.22 -17.35
C SER A 22 69.77 16.05 -18.59
N SER A 23 69.49 17.35 -18.57
CA SER A 23 69.75 18.29 -19.67
C SER A 23 71.25 18.59 -19.86
N HIS A 24 72.00 18.62 -18.75
CA HIS A 24 73.44 18.92 -18.76
C HIS A 24 74.28 17.78 -19.37
N PHE A 25 73.79 16.54 -19.31
CA PHE A 25 74.46 15.37 -19.89
C PHE A 25 74.30 15.31 -21.41
N LEU A 26 73.13 15.68 -21.93
CA LEU A 26 72.83 15.66 -23.36
C LEU A 26 73.69 16.64 -24.17
N CYS A 27 74.00 17.82 -23.63
CA CYS A 27 74.84 18.81 -24.34
C CYS A 27 76.32 18.37 -24.48
N ARG A 28 76.78 17.42 -23.64
CA ARG A 28 78.15 16.90 -23.64
C ARG A 28 78.34 15.70 -24.58
N LEU A 29 77.26 14.98 -24.89
CA LEU A 29 77.23 13.78 -25.74
C LEU A 29 77.22 14.08 -27.26
N ILE A 30 77.02 15.34 -27.65
CA ILE A 30 76.87 15.73 -29.07
C ILE A 30 78.22 15.63 -29.85
N HIS A 31 79.35 15.39 -29.19
CA HIS A 31 80.68 15.45 -29.82
C HIS A 31 81.62 14.25 -29.61
N THR A 32 81.18 13.08 -29.11
CA THR A 32 82.09 11.93 -28.90
C THR A 32 81.47 10.57 -29.23
N SER A 33 82.32 9.56 -29.43
CA SER A 33 81.97 8.14 -29.62
C SER A 33 81.13 7.51 -28.50
N ASP A 34 80.85 8.26 -27.42
CA ASP A 34 80.02 7.84 -26.30
C ASP A 34 78.51 7.87 -26.61
N ALA A 35 78.10 8.48 -27.72
CA ALA A 35 76.68 8.55 -28.10
C ALA A 35 76.13 7.19 -28.55
N ASP A 36 76.92 6.40 -29.26
CA ASP A 36 76.54 5.05 -29.71
C ASP A 36 76.45 4.08 -28.52
N ASP A 37 77.38 4.20 -27.56
CA ASP A 37 77.35 3.44 -26.31
C ASP A 37 76.15 3.82 -25.44
N ALA A 38 75.85 5.12 -25.35
CA ALA A 38 74.67 5.61 -24.62
C ALA A 38 73.36 5.15 -25.29
N GLU A 39 73.28 5.15 -26.62
CA GLU A 39 72.14 4.62 -27.37
C GLU A 39 71.94 3.12 -27.06
N ALA A 40 72.99 2.31 -27.12
CA ALA A 40 72.92 0.88 -26.80
C ALA A 40 72.48 0.63 -25.35
N MET A 41 72.98 1.43 -24.39
CA MET A 41 72.56 1.35 -22.99
C MET A 41 71.07 1.70 -22.81
N TYR A 42 70.58 2.76 -23.45
CA TYR A 42 69.17 3.15 -23.35
C TYR A 42 68.22 2.21 -24.09
N MET A 43 68.64 1.64 -25.22
CA MET A 43 67.86 0.58 -25.91
C MET A 43 67.72 -0.66 -25.02
N ASN A 44 68.81 -1.12 -24.40
CA ASN A 44 68.79 -2.28 -23.50
C ASN A 44 67.96 -2.02 -22.23
N ALA A 45 67.91 -0.77 -21.76
CA ALA A 45 67.07 -0.34 -20.65
C ALA A 45 65.59 -0.09 -21.05
N GLY A 46 65.23 -0.26 -22.33
CA GLY A 46 63.89 -0.01 -22.85
C GLY A 46 63.48 1.48 -22.87
N ARG A 47 64.43 2.40 -22.68
CA ARG A 47 64.22 3.85 -22.59
C ARG A 47 64.39 4.52 -23.95
N TYR A 48 63.50 4.18 -24.88
CA TYR A 48 63.50 4.72 -26.25
C TYR A 48 63.19 6.23 -26.32
N ASP A 49 62.63 6.81 -25.25
CA ASP A 49 62.45 8.26 -25.09
C ASP A 49 63.79 9.03 -25.08
N MET A 50 64.82 8.44 -24.47
CA MET A 50 66.15 9.05 -24.41
C MET A 50 66.94 8.82 -25.70
N VAL A 51 66.78 7.65 -26.32
CA VAL A 51 67.35 7.37 -27.66
C VAL A 51 66.80 8.35 -28.69
N ASN A 52 65.49 8.61 -28.68
CA ASN A 52 64.85 9.61 -29.54
C ASN A 52 65.44 11.02 -29.30
N LYS A 53 65.67 11.43 -28.04
CA LYS A 53 66.30 12.72 -27.71
C LYS A 53 67.76 12.82 -28.20
N ILE A 54 68.52 11.73 -28.14
CA ILE A 54 69.90 11.69 -28.65
C ILE A 54 69.90 11.90 -30.17
N HIS A 55 69.05 11.18 -30.91
CA HIS A 55 68.91 11.35 -32.36
C HIS A 55 68.47 12.76 -32.75
N GLN A 56 67.57 13.39 -31.99
CA GLN A 56 67.19 14.79 -32.20
C GLN A 56 68.35 15.75 -31.96
N ALA A 57 69.16 15.53 -30.91
CA ALA A 57 70.31 16.36 -30.58
C ALA A 57 71.44 16.27 -31.64
N GLN A 58 71.57 15.12 -32.31
CA GLN A 58 72.50 14.90 -33.41
C GLN A 58 71.99 15.40 -34.78
N ASN A 59 70.77 15.96 -34.84
CA ASN A 59 70.06 16.29 -36.08
C ASN A 59 69.80 15.08 -37.01
N SER A 60 69.84 13.86 -36.48
CA SER A 60 69.52 12.60 -37.17
C SER A 60 68.00 12.36 -37.19
N TRP A 61 67.25 13.29 -37.78
CA TRP A 61 65.79 13.33 -37.69
C TRP A 61 65.07 12.10 -38.27
N ASN A 62 65.59 11.50 -39.34
CA ASN A 62 65.00 10.28 -39.92
C ASN A 62 65.03 9.09 -38.95
N GLN A 63 66.15 8.93 -38.24
CA GLN A 63 66.31 7.89 -37.22
C GLN A 63 65.46 8.21 -35.99
N ALA A 64 65.39 9.50 -35.58
CA ALA A 64 64.50 9.94 -34.52
C ALA A 64 63.02 9.61 -34.82
N PHE A 65 62.56 9.82 -36.06
CA PHE A 65 61.19 9.47 -36.45
C PHE A 65 60.94 7.96 -36.52
N GLU A 66 61.92 7.16 -36.95
CA GLU A 66 61.80 5.70 -36.96
C GLU A 66 61.67 5.15 -35.53
N VAL A 67 62.53 5.62 -34.62
CA VAL A 67 62.49 5.25 -33.19
C VAL A 67 61.18 5.70 -32.55
N ALA A 68 60.77 6.95 -32.78
CA ALA A 68 59.51 7.49 -32.27
C ALA A 68 58.27 6.74 -32.82
N SER A 69 58.27 6.33 -34.09
CA SER A 69 57.12 5.65 -34.68
C SER A 69 56.98 4.19 -34.22
N ARG A 70 58.11 3.50 -34.02
CA ARG A 70 58.15 2.08 -33.67
C ARG A 70 58.10 1.83 -32.16
N TYR A 71 58.84 2.62 -31.38
CA TYR A 71 59.09 2.32 -29.96
C TYR A 71 58.66 3.45 -29.01
N ASP A 72 58.70 4.72 -29.45
CA ASP A 72 58.41 5.89 -28.60
C ASP A 72 57.26 6.77 -29.15
N ARG A 73 56.09 6.14 -29.33
CA ARG A 73 54.91 6.79 -29.95
C ARG A 73 54.39 7.98 -29.13
N ILE A 74 54.65 7.99 -27.82
CA ILE A 74 54.20 9.05 -26.90
C ILE A 74 54.88 10.38 -27.26
N HIS A 75 56.17 10.37 -27.62
CA HIS A 75 56.90 11.59 -27.96
C HIS A 75 56.96 11.90 -29.45
N LEU A 76 56.32 11.11 -30.33
CA LEU A 76 56.32 11.35 -31.78
C LEU A 76 55.88 12.78 -32.15
N ARG A 77 54.85 13.31 -31.49
CA ARG A 77 54.39 14.70 -31.68
C ARG A 77 55.45 15.72 -31.25
N ASN A 78 56.14 15.45 -30.15
CA ASN A 78 57.23 16.30 -29.65
C ASN A 78 58.43 16.27 -30.63
N THR A 79 58.76 15.10 -31.19
CA THR A 79 59.79 14.97 -32.24
C THR A 79 59.43 15.79 -33.47
N HIS A 80 58.17 15.74 -33.94
CA HIS A 80 57.70 16.60 -35.03
C HIS A 80 57.78 18.10 -34.69
N TYR A 81 57.45 18.49 -33.46
CA TYR A 81 57.54 19.87 -32.99
C TYR A 81 58.98 20.40 -33.00
N ASN A 82 59.92 19.63 -32.44
CA ASN A 82 61.33 20.02 -32.40
C ASN A 82 61.93 20.08 -33.81
N TYR A 83 61.54 19.14 -34.69
CA TYR A 83 61.96 19.18 -36.09
C TYR A 83 61.40 20.40 -36.82
N ALA A 84 60.13 20.75 -36.58
CA ALA A 84 59.52 21.96 -37.13
C ALA A 84 60.26 23.23 -36.70
N LYS A 85 60.66 23.35 -35.43
CA LYS A 85 61.50 24.45 -34.94
C LYS A 85 62.89 24.49 -35.57
N TYR A 86 63.49 23.32 -35.82
CA TYR A 86 64.76 23.24 -36.54
C TYR A 86 64.62 23.76 -37.98
N LEU A 87 63.57 23.34 -38.68
CA LEU A 87 63.26 23.78 -40.06
C LEU A 87 62.93 25.28 -40.14
N GLU A 88 62.18 25.81 -39.15
CA GLU A 88 61.90 27.24 -39.02
C GLU A 88 63.19 28.05 -38.91
N ARG A 89 64.13 27.63 -38.04
CA ARG A 89 65.45 28.27 -37.89
C ARG A 89 66.29 28.17 -39.16
N ALA A 90 66.14 27.09 -39.92
CA ALA A 90 66.81 26.89 -41.20
C ALA A 90 66.18 27.69 -42.35
N GLY A 91 65.06 28.40 -42.13
CA GLY A 91 64.35 29.19 -43.13
C GLY A 91 63.46 28.37 -44.08
N ALA A 92 63.30 27.06 -43.85
CA ALA A 92 62.44 26.18 -44.63
C ALA A 92 61.01 26.23 -44.06
N LEU A 93 60.26 27.27 -44.42
CA LEU A 93 58.97 27.57 -43.80
C LEU A 93 57.85 26.59 -44.18
N GLU A 94 57.75 26.17 -45.45
CA GLU A 94 56.69 25.24 -45.89
C GLU A 94 56.82 23.85 -45.23
N PRO A 95 58.03 23.23 -45.17
CA PRO A 95 58.22 21.98 -44.43
C PRO A 95 58.03 22.14 -42.92
N ALA A 96 58.32 23.33 -42.36
CA ALA A 96 58.08 23.61 -40.95
C ALA A 96 56.58 23.59 -40.63
N ILE A 97 55.73 24.19 -41.48
CA ILE A 97 54.27 24.16 -41.34
C ILE A 97 53.76 22.71 -41.31
N GLU A 98 54.21 21.87 -42.24
CA GLU A 98 53.77 20.47 -42.30
C GLU A 98 54.10 19.70 -41.01
N ASN A 99 55.25 19.99 -40.39
CA ASN A 99 55.64 19.35 -39.13
C ASN A 99 54.97 19.98 -37.90
N PHE A 100 54.64 21.28 -37.91
CA PHE A 100 53.79 21.89 -36.90
C PHE A 100 52.37 21.32 -36.93
N GLU A 101 51.86 20.98 -38.11
CA GLU A 101 50.57 20.30 -38.28
C GLU A 101 50.62 18.86 -37.77
N LYS A 102 51.69 18.11 -38.09
CA LYS A 102 51.90 16.75 -37.55
C LYS A 102 52.06 16.72 -36.03
N SER A 103 52.51 17.82 -35.43
CA SER A 103 52.60 17.97 -33.97
C SER A 103 51.36 18.60 -33.33
N GLU A 104 50.35 18.99 -34.12
CA GLU A 104 49.12 19.68 -33.69
C GLU A 104 49.35 21.04 -33.00
N THR A 105 50.54 21.63 -33.16
CA THR A 105 50.91 22.92 -32.57
C THR A 105 50.76 24.10 -33.53
N HIS A 106 50.32 23.83 -34.76
CA HIS A 106 50.18 24.84 -35.81
C HIS A 106 49.21 25.97 -35.45
N HIS A 107 48.24 25.72 -34.57
CA HIS A 107 47.30 26.73 -34.05
C HIS A 107 47.98 27.92 -33.34
N PHE A 108 49.17 27.71 -32.76
CA PHE A 108 49.94 28.74 -32.08
C PHE A 108 51.24 29.09 -32.82
N GLU A 109 51.97 28.07 -33.27
CA GLU A 109 53.31 28.26 -33.83
C GLU A 109 53.27 28.87 -35.24
N VAL A 110 52.30 28.50 -36.09
CA VAL A 110 52.21 29.07 -37.44
C VAL A 110 51.79 30.55 -37.40
N PRO A 111 50.77 30.95 -36.60
CA PRO A 111 50.50 32.37 -36.38
C PRO A 111 51.65 33.15 -35.75
N ARG A 112 52.42 32.55 -34.83
CA ARG A 112 53.65 33.17 -34.28
C ARG A 112 54.70 33.37 -35.38
N MET A 113 54.98 32.34 -36.17
CA MET A 113 56.00 32.35 -37.21
C MET A 113 55.71 33.40 -38.29
N PHE A 114 54.43 33.63 -38.62
CA PHE A 114 54.01 34.63 -39.61
C PHE A 114 53.44 35.92 -39.00
N ALA A 115 53.73 36.22 -37.73
CA ALA A 115 53.18 37.41 -37.06
C ALA A 115 53.51 38.72 -37.80
N ASP A 116 54.69 38.81 -38.41
CA ASP A 116 55.16 39.97 -39.18
C ASP A 116 54.68 39.97 -40.65
N SER A 117 54.01 38.90 -41.09
CA SER A 117 53.56 38.69 -42.48
C SER A 117 52.09 38.29 -42.56
N PRO A 118 51.15 39.21 -42.26
CA PRO A 118 49.73 38.91 -42.12
C PRO A 118 49.07 38.38 -43.41
N LYS A 119 49.54 38.76 -44.60
CA LYS A 119 48.98 38.30 -45.88
C LYS A 119 49.17 36.79 -46.10
N ILE A 120 50.33 36.27 -45.72
CA ILE A 120 50.65 34.84 -45.84
C ILE A 120 49.83 34.04 -44.82
N LEU A 121 49.72 34.58 -43.61
CA LEU A 121 48.93 33.98 -42.54
C LEU A 121 47.44 33.93 -42.89
N GLU A 122 46.87 34.98 -43.46
CA GLU A 122 45.49 34.99 -43.91
C GLU A 122 45.21 33.90 -44.97
N ALA A 123 46.10 33.77 -45.96
CA ALA A 123 46.00 32.73 -46.98
C ALA A 123 46.05 31.32 -46.37
N TYR A 124 46.92 31.11 -45.38
CA TYR A 124 47.02 29.86 -44.63
C TYR A 124 45.73 29.54 -43.87
N VAL A 125 45.20 30.51 -43.12
CA VAL A 125 43.96 30.37 -42.34
C VAL A 125 42.77 30.06 -43.25
N ARG A 126 42.61 30.79 -44.36
CA ARG A 126 41.55 30.55 -45.36
C ARG A 126 41.66 29.19 -46.05
N ARG A 127 42.88 28.67 -46.21
CA ARG A 127 43.13 27.34 -46.80
C ARG A 127 42.75 26.23 -45.85
N LYS A 128 43.14 26.33 -44.57
CA LYS A 128 42.92 25.27 -43.57
C LYS A 128 41.50 25.23 -43.04
N LYS A 129 40.82 26.38 -42.94
CA LYS A 129 39.43 26.50 -42.49
C LYS A 129 39.15 25.88 -41.12
N GLU A 130 40.14 25.89 -40.23
CA GLU A 130 39.99 25.37 -38.88
C GLU A 130 39.40 26.45 -37.94
N PRO A 131 38.48 26.08 -37.03
CA PRO A 131 37.77 27.04 -36.20
C PRO A 131 38.69 27.79 -35.22
N GLU A 132 39.70 27.12 -34.67
CA GLU A 132 40.67 27.73 -33.75
C GLU A 132 41.55 28.77 -34.44
N LEU A 133 41.99 28.48 -35.67
CA LEU A 133 42.75 29.42 -36.50
C LEU A 133 41.88 30.60 -36.96
N HIS A 134 40.62 30.35 -37.33
CA HIS A 134 39.67 31.42 -37.62
C HIS A 134 39.42 32.31 -36.40
N ALA A 135 39.27 31.74 -35.20
CA ALA A 135 39.10 32.50 -33.96
C ALA A 135 40.35 33.32 -33.61
N TRP A 136 41.55 32.76 -33.81
CA TRP A 136 42.81 33.49 -33.63
C TRP A 136 42.90 34.68 -34.59
N TRP A 137 42.63 34.45 -35.88
CA TRP A 137 42.67 35.50 -36.90
C TRP A 137 41.62 36.58 -36.66
N ALA A 138 40.42 36.19 -36.23
CA ALA A 138 39.38 37.13 -35.84
C ALA A 138 39.80 38.02 -34.66
N ARG A 139 40.47 37.46 -33.63
CA ARG A 139 41.04 38.25 -32.51
C ARG A 139 42.11 39.24 -32.97
N TYR A 140 42.92 38.83 -33.95
CA TYR A 140 43.93 39.71 -34.55
C TYR A 140 43.28 40.88 -35.30
N LEU A 141 42.25 40.61 -36.12
CA LEU A 141 41.48 41.65 -36.81
C LEU A 141 40.78 42.60 -35.82
N GLU A 142 40.18 42.06 -34.77
CA GLU A 142 39.54 42.86 -33.71
C GLU A 142 40.55 43.80 -33.03
N ARG A 143 41.77 43.33 -32.76
CA ARG A 143 42.85 44.15 -32.19
C ARG A 143 43.25 45.32 -33.09
N ILE A 144 43.21 45.13 -34.40
CA ILE A 144 43.56 46.16 -35.39
C ILE A 144 42.39 47.15 -35.59
N GLY A 145 41.17 46.76 -35.21
CA GLY A 145 39.95 47.55 -35.35
C GLY A 145 39.10 47.17 -36.58
N GLU A 146 39.48 46.13 -37.32
CA GLU A 146 38.73 45.62 -38.48
C GLU A 146 37.58 44.70 -38.02
N LEU A 147 36.55 45.31 -37.44
CA LEU A 147 35.44 44.58 -36.79
C LEU A 147 34.57 43.78 -37.77
N ASP A 148 34.31 44.28 -38.98
CA ASP A 148 33.48 43.58 -39.96
C ASP A 148 34.18 42.32 -40.49
N GLY A 149 35.50 42.41 -40.72
CA GLY A 149 36.34 41.26 -41.03
C GLY A 149 36.37 40.25 -39.89
N ALA A 150 36.52 40.72 -38.65
CA ALA A 150 36.51 39.86 -37.46
C ALA A 150 35.19 39.09 -37.33
N LEU A 151 34.03 39.73 -37.58
CA LEU A 151 32.71 39.06 -37.54
C LEU A 151 32.59 37.92 -38.55
N LEU A 152 33.11 38.08 -39.77
CA LEU A 152 33.11 37.01 -40.78
C LEU A 152 33.88 35.78 -40.31
N PHE A 153 35.07 35.99 -39.73
CA PHE A 153 35.90 34.90 -39.23
C PHE A 153 35.37 34.31 -37.92
N TYR A 154 34.77 35.11 -37.03
CA TYR A 154 34.09 34.58 -35.85
C TYR A 154 32.86 33.74 -36.19
N ASN A 155 32.11 34.11 -37.22
CA ASN A 155 31.02 33.29 -37.74
C ASN A 155 31.54 31.96 -38.31
N ALA A 156 32.63 32.00 -39.10
CA ALA A 156 33.29 30.80 -39.58
C ALA A 156 33.85 29.92 -38.44
N ALA A 157 34.28 30.52 -37.33
CA ALA A 157 34.73 29.83 -36.13
C ALA A 157 33.59 29.35 -35.21
N LYS A 158 32.34 29.77 -35.48
CA LYS A 158 31.17 29.59 -34.60
C LYS A 158 31.36 30.16 -33.18
N ASP A 159 32.20 31.19 -33.03
CA ASP A 159 32.39 31.91 -31.78
C ASP A 159 31.28 32.97 -31.64
N ASN A 160 30.15 32.58 -31.06
CA ASN A 160 28.97 33.43 -30.95
C ASN A 160 29.14 34.49 -29.85
N LEU A 161 29.86 34.18 -28.77
CA LEU A 161 30.18 35.13 -27.70
C LEU A 161 30.92 36.36 -28.25
N SER A 162 31.97 36.14 -29.03
CA SER A 162 32.76 37.24 -29.60
C SER A 162 31.94 38.09 -30.57
N GLN A 163 31.09 37.46 -31.39
CA GLN A 163 30.15 38.17 -32.28
C GLN A 163 29.16 39.03 -31.51
N VAL A 164 28.51 38.46 -30.50
CA VAL A 164 27.57 39.19 -29.63
C VAL A 164 28.28 40.35 -28.94
N ARG A 165 29.48 40.14 -28.41
CA ARG A 165 30.29 41.18 -27.77
C ARG A 165 30.56 42.36 -28.71
N ILE A 166 31.00 42.10 -29.95
CA ILE A 166 31.25 43.15 -30.95
C ILE A 166 29.95 43.87 -31.32
N LYS A 167 28.85 43.14 -31.56
CA LYS A 167 27.57 43.77 -31.87
C LYS A 167 27.04 44.64 -30.71
N CYS A 168 27.29 44.21 -29.47
CA CYS A 168 26.96 45.00 -28.28
C CYS A 168 27.79 46.29 -28.18
N THR A 169 29.10 46.24 -28.44
CA THR A 169 29.93 47.45 -28.43
C THR A 169 29.58 48.41 -29.57
N GLN A 170 29.03 47.91 -30.67
CA GLN A 170 28.45 48.71 -31.75
C GLN A 170 27.05 49.28 -31.46
N GLY A 171 26.46 48.98 -30.30
CA GLY A 171 25.10 49.41 -29.92
C GLY A 171 23.96 48.66 -30.61
N LYS A 172 24.25 47.57 -31.35
CA LYS A 172 23.26 46.77 -32.09
C LYS A 172 22.71 45.63 -31.22
N LEU A 173 22.04 46.00 -30.13
CA LEU A 173 21.59 45.03 -29.10
C LEU A 173 20.51 44.08 -29.60
N GLU A 174 19.59 44.55 -30.44
CA GLU A 174 18.52 43.69 -30.98
C GLU A 174 19.10 42.59 -31.90
N GLU A 175 20.05 42.94 -32.77
CA GLU A 175 20.76 41.95 -33.59
C GLU A 175 21.60 40.98 -32.75
N ALA A 176 22.25 41.48 -31.69
CA ALA A 176 23.02 40.66 -30.76
C ALA A 176 22.10 39.68 -30.02
N SER A 177 20.91 40.15 -29.62
CA SER A 177 19.89 39.35 -28.95
C SER A 177 19.39 38.21 -29.83
N HIS A 178 19.07 38.49 -31.11
CA HIS A 178 18.64 37.48 -32.06
C HIS A 178 19.72 36.41 -32.25
N LEU A 179 20.98 36.84 -32.44
CA LEU A 179 22.11 35.93 -32.63
C LEU A 179 22.35 35.05 -31.39
N ALA A 180 22.20 35.59 -30.18
CA ALA A 180 22.32 34.78 -28.95
C ALA A 180 21.17 33.77 -28.81
N LEU A 181 19.95 34.13 -29.19
CA LEU A 181 18.79 33.25 -29.14
C LEU A 181 18.85 32.13 -30.19
N GLU A 182 19.30 32.45 -31.41
CA GLU A 182 19.50 31.47 -32.47
C GLU A 182 20.64 30.50 -32.13
N SER A 183 21.76 31.03 -31.65
CA SER A 183 22.93 30.21 -31.31
C SER A 183 22.74 29.37 -30.04
N LYS A 184 21.84 29.78 -29.14
CA LYS A 184 21.64 29.18 -27.80
C LYS A 184 22.94 29.08 -26.99
N ASP A 185 23.91 29.95 -27.27
CA ASP A 185 25.18 29.97 -26.55
C ASP A 185 24.99 30.62 -25.18
N ARG A 186 25.32 29.85 -24.13
CA ARG A 186 25.16 30.26 -22.73
C ARG A 186 26.03 31.47 -22.39
N ALA A 187 27.26 31.50 -22.90
CA ALA A 187 28.19 32.60 -22.60
C ALA A 187 27.74 33.90 -23.27
N ALA A 188 27.26 33.80 -24.52
CA ALA A 188 26.71 34.93 -25.26
C ALA A 188 25.44 35.49 -24.59
N CYS A 189 24.53 34.62 -24.16
CA CYS A 189 23.34 35.01 -23.39
C CYS A 189 23.71 35.69 -22.07
N TYR A 190 24.70 35.17 -21.34
CA TYR A 190 25.18 35.77 -20.08
C TYR A 190 25.78 37.16 -20.29
N HIS A 191 26.55 37.35 -21.36
CA HIS A 191 27.12 38.67 -21.70
C HIS A 191 26.03 39.70 -22.00
N LEU A 192 25.01 39.32 -22.78
CA LEU A 192 23.85 40.19 -23.03
C LEU A 192 23.06 40.51 -21.77
N ALA A 193 22.86 39.52 -20.90
CA ALA A 193 22.15 39.73 -19.64
C ALA A 193 22.81 40.82 -18.78
N ARG A 194 24.15 40.83 -18.70
CA ARG A 194 24.91 41.87 -17.98
C ARG A 194 24.75 43.26 -18.59
N ILE A 195 24.63 43.35 -19.92
CA ILE A 195 24.43 44.63 -20.60
C ILE A 195 23.02 45.14 -20.34
N TYR A 196 22.00 44.29 -20.50
CA TYR A 196 20.63 44.68 -20.18
C TYR A 196 20.44 45.05 -18.71
N GLU A 197 21.16 44.40 -17.79
CA GLU A 197 21.21 44.79 -16.39
C GLU A 197 21.84 46.20 -16.22
N ALA A 198 22.96 46.48 -16.88
CA ALA A 198 23.61 47.80 -16.83
C ALA A 198 22.75 48.92 -17.44
N GLU A 199 21.90 48.60 -18.43
CA GLU A 199 20.95 49.52 -19.05
C GLU A 199 19.66 49.70 -18.24
N GLY A 200 19.45 48.92 -17.18
CA GLY A 200 18.25 48.96 -16.35
C GLY A 200 17.04 48.21 -16.93
N ASN A 201 17.22 47.40 -17.99
CA ASN A 201 16.17 46.55 -18.54
C ASN A 201 16.15 45.17 -17.85
N PHE A 202 15.68 45.16 -16.60
CA PHE A 202 15.74 43.98 -15.73
C PHE A 202 14.91 42.79 -16.23
N SER A 203 13.78 43.04 -16.91
CA SER A 203 12.95 41.96 -17.47
C SER A 203 13.71 41.18 -18.56
N LYS A 204 14.32 41.88 -19.54
CA LYS A 204 15.14 41.23 -20.56
C LYS A 204 16.38 40.58 -19.95
N ALA A 205 16.99 41.21 -18.94
CA ALA A 205 18.16 40.66 -18.25
C ALA A 205 17.85 39.30 -17.61
N VAL A 206 16.71 39.17 -16.91
CA VAL A 206 16.26 37.90 -16.30
C VAL A 206 16.04 36.83 -17.36
N ASP A 207 15.40 37.14 -18.49
CA ASP A 207 15.19 36.19 -19.58
C ASP A 207 16.52 35.65 -20.13
N PHE A 208 17.51 36.54 -20.35
CA PHE A 208 18.82 36.14 -20.84
C PHE A 208 19.66 35.39 -19.79
N TYR A 209 19.57 35.74 -18.51
CA TYR A 209 20.19 34.97 -17.43
C TYR A 209 19.60 33.56 -17.30
N THR A 210 18.28 33.45 -17.46
CA THR A 210 17.56 32.16 -17.46
C THR A 210 18.02 31.29 -18.63
N LYS A 211 18.09 31.85 -19.84
CA LYS A 211 18.60 31.15 -21.03
C LYS A 211 20.08 30.74 -20.87
N ALA A 212 20.89 31.58 -20.23
CA ALA A 212 22.28 31.29 -19.90
C ALA A 212 22.47 30.22 -18.80
N HIS A 213 21.39 29.77 -18.14
CA HIS A 213 21.43 28.89 -16.95
C HIS A 213 22.15 29.53 -15.74
N ALA A 214 22.23 30.86 -15.70
CA ALA A 214 22.78 31.62 -14.59
C ALA A 214 21.65 32.01 -13.62
N TYR A 215 21.01 30.99 -13.03
CA TYR A 215 19.82 31.19 -12.21
C TYR A 215 20.06 32.06 -10.98
N ASN A 216 21.24 32.00 -10.37
CA ASN A 216 21.56 32.82 -9.20
C ASN A 216 21.53 34.32 -9.51
N SER A 217 22.02 34.70 -10.69
CA SER A 217 21.93 36.08 -11.17
C SER A 217 20.48 36.47 -11.44
N ALA A 218 19.71 35.61 -12.10
CA ALA A 218 18.28 35.85 -12.35
C ALA A 218 17.47 35.99 -11.04
N ILE A 219 17.67 35.09 -10.08
CA ILE A 219 16.99 35.09 -8.77
C ILE A 219 17.33 36.35 -7.99
N ARG A 220 18.60 36.79 -8.00
CA ARG A 220 19.01 38.05 -7.36
C ARG A 220 18.25 39.24 -7.95
N LEU A 221 18.24 39.38 -9.27
CA LEU A 221 17.52 40.45 -9.97
C LEU A 221 16.01 40.42 -9.68
N VAL A 222 15.42 39.22 -9.65
CA VAL A 222 14.00 39.05 -9.34
C VAL A 222 13.65 39.47 -7.92
N LYS A 223 14.52 39.16 -6.94
CA LYS A 223 14.36 39.60 -5.55
C LYS A 223 14.54 41.11 -5.38
N GLU A 224 15.54 41.70 -6.02
CA GLU A 224 15.84 43.14 -5.94
C GLU A 224 14.75 44.02 -6.58
N HIS A 225 14.03 43.51 -7.59
CA HIS A 225 13.02 44.26 -8.35
C HIS A 225 11.58 43.75 -8.17
N ASP A 226 11.30 42.96 -7.13
CA ASP A 226 9.94 42.48 -6.78
C ASP A 226 9.20 41.72 -7.91
N MET A 227 9.92 41.01 -8.79
CA MET A 227 9.33 40.22 -9.90
C MET A 227 8.82 38.85 -9.43
N ARG A 228 7.92 38.85 -8.44
CA ARG A 228 7.52 37.67 -7.63
C ARG A 228 6.97 36.51 -8.45
N ASP A 229 6.23 36.79 -9.52
CA ASP A 229 5.61 35.76 -10.37
C ASP A 229 6.64 34.83 -11.05
N LEU A 230 7.85 35.35 -11.29
CA LEU A 230 8.93 34.60 -11.94
C LEU A 230 9.80 33.84 -10.93
N LEU A 231 9.82 34.26 -9.66
CA LEU A 231 10.73 33.72 -8.64
C LEU A 231 10.51 32.22 -8.41
N ALA A 232 9.26 31.80 -8.22
CA ALA A 232 8.94 30.39 -7.97
C ALA A 232 9.39 29.48 -9.12
N ASN A 233 9.15 29.88 -10.37
CA ASN A 233 9.53 29.10 -11.53
C ASN A 233 11.05 29.04 -11.71
N LEU A 234 11.76 30.14 -11.49
CA LEU A 234 13.22 30.19 -11.58
C LEU A 234 13.91 29.30 -10.54
N CYS A 235 13.42 29.30 -9.30
CA CYS A 235 13.97 28.47 -8.25
C CYS A 235 13.72 26.97 -8.50
N LEU A 236 12.59 26.62 -9.12
CA LEU A 236 12.33 25.25 -9.55
C LEU A 236 13.29 24.79 -10.66
N MET A 237 13.74 25.70 -11.53
CA MET A 237 14.75 25.40 -12.55
C MET A 237 16.18 25.33 -11.98
N ALA A 238 16.50 26.14 -10.97
CA ALA A 238 17.79 26.12 -10.28
C ALA A 238 18.00 24.86 -9.44
N GLY A 239 16.94 24.40 -8.76
CA GLY A 239 16.96 23.22 -7.89
C GLY A 239 17.47 23.53 -6.47
N GLY A 240 17.46 22.52 -5.60
CA GLY A 240 18.22 22.51 -4.33
C GLY A 240 17.99 23.69 -3.37
N SER A 241 19.08 24.42 -3.09
CA SER A 241 19.18 25.45 -2.05
C SER A 241 18.31 26.68 -2.36
N GLU A 242 18.20 27.00 -3.63
CA GLU A 242 17.50 28.15 -4.18
C GLU A 242 15.99 28.02 -3.97
N ILE A 243 15.46 26.79 -3.99
CA ILE A 243 14.04 26.50 -3.67
C ILE A 243 13.73 26.83 -2.21
N VAL A 244 14.62 26.45 -1.28
CA VAL A 244 14.45 26.70 0.16
C VAL A 244 14.53 28.20 0.46
N GLU A 245 15.45 28.91 -0.18
CA GLU A 245 15.59 30.36 -0.01
C GLU A 245 14.37 31.12 -0.55
N ALA A 246 13.83 30.71 -1.70
CA ALA A 246 12.59 31.26 -2.23
C ALA A 246 11.39 30.94 -1.35
N ALA A 247 11.31 29.73 -0.79
CA ALA A 247 10.25 29.36 0.15
C ALA A 247 10.26 30.28 1.38
N ARG A 248 11.44 30.61 1.93
CA ARG A 248 11.58 31.58 3.04
C ARG A 248 11.12 32.98 2.63
N TYR A 249 11.51 33.43 1.44
CA TYR A 249 11.08 34.73 0.93
C TYR A 249 9.55 34.83 0.81
N PHE A 250 8.88 33.78 0.34
CA PHE A 250 7.41 33.74 0.28
C PHE A 250 6.74 33.51 1.64
N GLU A 251 7.43 32.93 2.63
CA GLU A 251 6.94 32.80 4.02
C GLU A 251 6.77 34.18 4.69
N ASP A 252 7.66 35.13 4.39
CA ASP A 252 7.61 36.48 4.96
C ASP A 252 6.51 37.37 4.35
N ILE A 253 5.95 37.00 3.20
CA ILE A 253 4.98 37.82 2.47
C ILE A 253 3.54 37.31 2.70
N PRO A 254 2.63 38.15 3.26
CA PRO A 254 1.25 37.75 3.46
C PRO A 254 0.54 37.47 2.11
N GLY A 255 -0.19 36.36 2.03
CA GLY A 255 -0.93 35.91 0.83
C GLY A 255 -0.18 34.89 -0.05
N TYR A 256 1.14 34.76 0.09
CA TYR A 256 1.96 33.83 -0.72
C TYR A 256 2.34 32.54 0.01
N THR A 257 1.74 32.28 1.17
CA THR A 257 1.99 31.07 1.99
C THR A 257 1.77 29.76 1.22
N HIS A 258 0.80 29.73 0.29
CA HIS A 258 0.56 28.57 -0.58
C HIS A 258 1.78 28.21 -1.45
N GLN A 259 2.48 29.22 -1.98
CA GLN A 259 3.67 29.02 -2.79
C GLN A 259 4.85 28.56 -1.92
N ALA A 260 4.98 29.11 -0.71
CA ALA A 260 5.99 28.68 0.25
C ALA A 260 5.82 27.19 0.64
N VAL A 261 4.60 26.75 0.95
CA VAL A 261 4.30 25.33 1.25
C VAL A 261 4.66 24.43 0.07
N MET A 262 4.26 24.81 -1.15
CA MET A 262 4.60 24.05 -2.37
C MET A 262 6.12 23.97 -2.58
N LEU A 263 6.86 25.05 -2.39
CA LEU A 263 8.31 25.07 -2.56
C LEU A 263 9.01 24.23 -1.50
N TYR A 264 8.60 24.30 -0.23
CA TYR A 264 9.13 23.42 0.82
C TYR A 264 8.87 21.95 0.54
N HIS A 265 7.68 21.63 0.04
CA HIS A 265 7.34 20.28 -0.38
C HIS A 265 8.24 19.79 -1.51
N LYS A 266 8.42 20.59 -2.57
CA LYS A 266 9.31 20.27 -3.70
C LYS A 266 10.79 20.21 -3.32
N ALA A 267 11.20 20.93 -2.27
CA ALA A 267 12.54 20.83 -1.69
C ALA A 267 12.74 19.55 -0.83
N GLY A 268 11.71 18.73 -0.64
CA GLY A 268 11.74 17.55 0.23
C GLY A 268 11.62 17.86 1.72
N MET A 269 11.38 19.12 2.10
CA MET A 269 11.20 19.56 3.49
C MET A 269 9.75 19.40 3.94
N VAL A 270 9.23 18.16 3.90
CA VAL A 270 7.82 17.84 4.17
C VAL A 270 7.38 18.31 5.55
N GLY A 271 8.19 18.13 6.59
CA GLY A 271 7.84 18.57 7.95
C GLY A 271 7.61 20.08 8.05
N ARG A 272 8.47 20.90 7.40
CA ARG A 272 8.31 22.36 7.39
C ARG A 272 7.13 22.80 6.52
N ALA A 273 6.91 22.13 5.39
CA ALA A 273 5.75 22.36 4.52
C ALA A 273 4.43 22.12 5.28
N LEU A 274 4.36 21.02 6.05
CA LEU A 274 3.22 20.70 6.91
C LEU A 274 3.02 21.72 8.03
N ASP A 275 4.08 22.04 8.78
CA ASP A 275 4.01 23.04 9.86
C ASP A 275 3.49 24.40 9.35
N LEU A 276 3.94 24.83 8.16
CA LEU A 276 3.50 26.07 7.54
C LEU A 276 2.06 25.97 7.01
N ALA A 277 1.69 24.83 6.41
CA ALA A 277 0.33 24.58 5.96
C ALA A 277 -0.68 24.58 7.13
N PHE A 278 -0.29 24.03 8.29
CA PHE A 278 -1.10 24.04 9.50
C PHE A 278 -1.30 25.46 10.05
N ARG A 279 -0.23 26.25 10.14
CA ARG A 279 -0.31 27.64 10.63
C ARG A 279 -1.14 28.54 9.74
N ALA A 280 -1.09 28.30 8.43
CA ALA A 280 -1.80 29.11 7.44
C ALA A 280 -3.19 28.55 7.07
N GLU A 281 -3.64 27.47 7.74
CA GLU A 281 -4.92 26.78 7.50
C GLU A 281 -5.18 26.48 6.01
N GLN A 282 -4.13 26.12 5.27
CA GLN A 282 -4.22 25.88 3.83
C GLN A 282 -4.49 24.41 3.49
N PHE A 283 -5.78 24.06 3.48
CA PHE A 283 -6.26 22.70 3.26
C PHE A 283 -5.91 22.13 1.87
N SER A 284 -5.98 22.95 0.81
CA SER A 284 -5.68 22.51 -0.56
C SER A 284 -4.22 22.12 -0.75
N ALA A 285 -3.30 22.86 -0.12
CA ALA A 285 -1.88 22.54 -0.11
C ALA A 285 -1.60 21.29 0.73
N LEU A 286 -2.31 21.12 1.84
CA LEU A 286 -2.13 19.98 2.73
C LEU A 286 -2.57 18.65 2.11
N ASP A 287 -3.67 18.64 1.36
CA ASP A 287 -4.12 17.45 0.62
C ASP A 287 -3.12 16.99 -0.45
N LEU A 288 -2.28 17.90 -0.94
CA LEU A 288 -1.21 17.57 -1.88
C LEU A 288 0.00 16.99 -1.15
N VAL A 289 0.41 17.59 -0.04
CA VAL A 289 1.54 17.11 0.78
C VAL A 289 1.25 15.75 1.41
N THR A 290 -0.01 15.49 1.80
CA THR A 290 -0.38 14.23 2.46
C THR A 290 -0.44 13.02 1.56
N LYS A 291 -0.57 13.21 0.24
CA LYS A 291 -0.49 12.09 -0.72
C LYS A 291 0.90 11.49 -0.78
N ASP A 292 1.93 12.28 -0.48
CA ASP A 292 3.33 11.86 -0.51
C ASP A 292 3.82 11.38 0.87
N LEU A 293 2.95 11.38 1.90
CA LEU A 293 3.26 10.80 3.20
C LEU A 293 3.17 9.27 3.16
N HIS A 294 4.24 8.61 3.60
CA HIS A 294 4.34 7.16 3.62
C HIS A 294 4.94 6.66 4.95
N ALA A 295 4.92 5.33 5.17
CA ALA A 295 5.43 4.71 6.41
C ALA A 295 6.94 4.95 6.70
N GLY A 296 7.73 5.40 5.71
CA GLY A 296 9.13 5.79 5.88
C GLY A 296 9.34 7.24 6.37
N CYS A 297 8.27 8.02 6.55
CA CYS A 297 8.37 9.38 7.08
C CYS A 297 8.57 9.37 8.60
N ASP A 298 9.07 10.47 9.14
CA ASP A 298 9.25 10.62 10.59
C ASP A 298 7.91 10.43 11.34
N PRO A 299 7.83 9.52 12.33
CA PRO A 299 6.59 9.26 13.07
C PRO A 299 5.98 10.50 13.71
N ASN A 300 6.82 11.43 14.19
CA ASN A 300 6.35 12.68 14.80
C ASN A 300 5.62 13.59 13.81
N VAL A 301 6.04 13.61 12.55
CA VAL A 301 5.40 14.41 11.50
C VAL A 301 4.03 13.80 11.16
N LEU A 302 3.96 12.47 11.08
CA LEU A 302 2.71 11.75 10.85
C LEU A 302 1.70 11.95 11.99
N LYS A 303 2.15 11.92 13.26
CA LYS A 303 1.29 12.20 14.42
C LYS A 303 0.71 13.61 14.40
N ARG A 304 1.55 14.63 14.18
CA ARG A 304 1.07 16.02 14.05
C ARG A 304 0.09 16.19 12.90
N ALA A 305 0.35 15.54 11.77
CA ALA A 305 -0.58 15.52 10.66
C ALA A 305 -1.91 14.88 11.06
N ALA A 306 -1.88 13.74 11.76
CA ALA A 306 -3.09 13.09 12.25
C ALA A 306 -3.90 13.97 13.22
N GLU A 307 -3.24 14.64 14.17
CA GLU A 307 -3.88 15.61 15.08
C GLU A 307 -4.59 16.72 14.31
N PHE A 308 -3.95 17.27 13.27
CA PHE A 308 -4.54 18.29 12.41
C PHE A 308 -5.77 17.77 11.66
N PHE A 309 -5.71 16.58 11.03
CA PHE A 309 -6.87 16.00 10.35
C PHE A 309 -8.01 15.66 11.32
N SER A 310 -7.67 15.23 12.54
CA SER A 310 -8.64 14.99 13.61
C SER A 310 -9.37 16.28 14.03
N ASN A 311 -8.63 17.38 14.22
CA ASN A 311 -9.21 18.70 14.53
C ASN A 311 -10.14 19.21 13.41
N ASN A 312 -9.82 18.88 12.17
CA ASN A 312 -10.61 19.25 10.99
C ASN A 312 -11.71 18.25 10.61
N GLN A 313 -12.09 17.35 11.53
CA GLN A 313 -13.15 16.36 11.35
C GLN A 313 -12.90 15.31 10.26
N ASN A 314 -11.69 15.21 9.72
CA ASN A 314 -11.30 14.17 8.78
C ASN A 314 -10.64 13.00 9.53
N TYR A 315 -11.48 12.24 10.24
CA TYR A 315 -11.01 11.16 11.12
C TYR A 315 -10.46 9.96 10.36
N GLU A 316 -10.94 9.69 9.14
CA GLU A 316 -10.46 8.57 8.32
C GLU A 316 -8.98 8.73 7.97
N LYS A 317 -8.59 9.90 7.44
CA LYS A 317 -7.18 10.20 7.15
C LYS A 317 -6.33 10.26 8.42
N ALA A 318 -6.87 10.76 9.52
CA ALA A 318 -6.16 10.80 10.80
C ALA A 318 -5.81 9.39 11.29
N VAL A 319 -6.76 8.45 11.23
CA VAL A 319 -6.51 7.04 11.57
C VAL A 319 -5.46 6.42 10.63
N GLU A 320 -5.56 6.66 9.31
CA GLU A 320 -4.55 6.17 8.36
C GLU A 320 -3.14 6.68 8.71
N LEU A 321 -2.99 7.97 9.01
CA LEU A 321 -1.72 8.58 9.39
C LEU A 321 -1.17 8.05 10.72
N LEU A 322 -2.03 7.80 11.72
CA LEU A 322 -1.63 7.16 12.99
C LEU A 322 -1.15 5.73 12.78
N CYS A 323 -1.82 4.96 11.91
CA CYS A 323 -1.37 3.63 11.53
C CYS A 323 0.00 3.67 10.82
N LEU A 324 0.22 4.64 9.92
CA LEU A 324 1.52 4.85 9.28
C LEU A 324 2.61 5.25 10.29
N ALA A 325 2.24 6.03 11.32
CA ALA A 325 3.12 6.40 12.43
C ALA A 325 3.41 5.23 13.40
N LYS A 326 2.76 4.07 13.19
CA LYS A 326 2.79 2.89 14.08
C LYS A 326 2.21 3.15 15.47
N ASP A 327 1.39 4.18 15.62
CA ASP A 327 0.63 4.42 16.86
C ASP A 327 -0.76 3.78 16.77
N PHE A 328 -0.79 2.47 16.96
CA PHE A 328 -2.02 1.70 16.89
C PHE A 328 -2.97 2.00 18.06
N GLY A 329 -2.42 2.37 19.22
CA GLY A 329 -3.21 2.64 20.42
C GLY A 329 -4.12 3.86 20.25
N GLU A 330 -3.54 4.99 19.83
CA GLU A 330 -4.31 6.20 19.53
C GLU A 330 -5.26 6.01 18.34
N ALA A 331 -4.84 5.27 17.31
CA ALA A 331 -5.70 4.97 16.16
C ALA A 331 -6.97 4.20 16.57
N ILE A 332 -6.84 3.19 17.44
CA ILE A 332 -7.96 2.39 17.96
C ILE A 332 -8.89 3.26 18.81
N GLN A 333 -8.34 4.12 19.68
CA GLN A 333 -9.14 5.04 20.50
C GLN A 333 -9.91 6.03 19.63
N LEU A 334 -9.27 6.61 18.61
CA LEU A 334 -9.91 7.53 17.68
C LEU A 334 -11.07 6.88 16.92
N CYS A 335 -10.89 5.62 16.49
CA CYS A 335 -11.98 4.84 15.88
C CYS A 335 -13.15 4.62 16.84
N ARG A 336 -12.87 4.40 18.13
CA ARG A 336 -13.89 4.17 19.17
C ARG A 336 -14.68 5.44 19.47
N ASP A 337 -13.99 6.56 19.64
CA ASP A 337 -14.59 7.82 20.09
C ASP A 337 -15.37 8.52 18.98
N ARG A 338 -14.91 8.39 17.71
CA ARG A 338 -15.50 9.06 16.56
C ARG A 338 -16.28 8.13 15.62
N ASN A 339 -16.42 6.85 15.98
CA ASN A 339 -17.12 5.83 15.19
C ASN A 339 -16.62 5.75 13.73
N VAL A 340 -15.30 5.81 13.53
CA VAL A 340 -14.69 5.68 12.20
C VAL A 340 -14.86 4.24 11.71
N ARG A 341 -15.45 4.07 10.52
CA ARG A 341 -15.67 2.73 9.94
C ARG A 341 -14.35 2.04 9.62
N LEU A 342 -14.20 0.80 10.08
CA LEU A 342 -13.10 -0.10 9.70
C LEU A 342 -13.31 -0.57 8.26
N THR A 343 -12.72 0.17 7.31
CA THR A 343 -12.55 -0.29 5.93
C THR A 343 -11.43 -1.33 5.85
N ASP A 344 -11.43 -2.17 4.81
CA ASP A 344 -10.41 -3.22 4.64
C ASP A 344 -8.99 -2.64 4.63
N LYS A 345 -8.79 -1.48 3.98
CA LYS A 345 -7.51 -0.77 3.94
C LYS A 345 -7.04 -0.34 5.34
N VAL A 346 -7.90 0.33 6.10
CA VAL A 346 -7.57 0.79 7.47
C VAL A 346 -7.35 -0.40 8.39
N ALA A 347 -8.17 -1.45 8.26
CA ALA A 347 -8.06 -2.67 9.02
C ALA A 347 -6.72 -3.41 8.79
N GLU A 348 -6.23 -3.46 7.55
CA GLU A 348 -4.92 -4.02 7.24
C GLU A 348 -3.79 -3.16 7.79
N LEU A 349 -3.84 -1.83 7.58
CA LEU A 349 -2.84 -0.88 8.10
C LEU A 349 -2.76 -0.88 9.63
N MET A 350 -3.90 -1.03 10.30
CA MET A 350 -3.99 -1.05 11.77
C MET A 350 -3.52 -2.38 12.37
N THR A 351 -3.35 -3.43 11.55
CA THR A 351 -2.95 -4.74 12.07
C THR A 351 -1.45 -4.78 12.35
N PRO A 352 -1.02 -4.90 13.61
CA PRO A 352 0.39 -4.96 13.95
C PRO A 352 1.04 -6.25 13.43
N THR A 353 2.18 -6.14 12.75
CA THR A 353 2.99 -7.28 12.31
C THR A 353 4.04 -7.64 13.38
N LYS A 354 4.70 -8.80 13.20
CA LYS A 354 5.81 -9.23 14.06
C LYS A 354 6.97 -8.22 14.07
N GLU A 355 7.12 -7.45 13.01
CA GLU A 355 8.19 -6.45 12.85
C GLU A 355 7.84 -5.12 13.51
N THR A 356 6.57 -4.71 13.49
CA THR A 356 6.15 -3.42 14.06
C THR A 356 6.02 -3.46 15.57
N THR A 357 5.59 -4.60 16.14
CA THR A 357 5.42 -4.78 17.59
C THR A 357 6.05 -6.12 17.99
N PRO A 358 7.32 -6.13 18.45
CA PRO A 358 8.03 -7.36 18.80
C PRO A 358 7.48 -8.00 20.09
N ASN A 359 6.84 -7.21 20.96
CA ASN A 359 6.22 -7.72 22.18
C ASN A 359 4.94 -8.50 21.86
N GLU A 360 4.93 -9.78 22.18
CA GLU A 360 3.81 -10.68 21.88
C GLU A 360 2.55 -10.35 22.70
N ALA A 361 2.71 -9.92 23.96
CA ALA A 361 1.59 -9.60 24.85
C ALA A 361 0.86 -8.33 24.39
N GLU A 362 1.60 -7.26 24.10
CA GLU A 362 1.04 -6.00 23.58
C GLU A 362 0.36 -6.21 22.22
N ARG A 363 0.99 -6.97 21.33
CA ARG A 363 0.41 -7.29 20.02
C ARG A 363 -0.90 -8.06 20.15
N LYS A 364 -0.98 -9.00 21.11
CA LYS A 364 -2.22 -9.72 21.41
C LYS A 364 -3.31 -8.76 21.88
N GLN A 365 -3.01 -7.87 22.83
CA GLN A 365 -3.97 -6.88 23.34
C GLN A 365 -4.46 -5.92 22.25
N LEU A 366 -3.57 -5.48 21.36
CA LEU A 366 -3.94 -4.64 20.21
C LEU A 366 -4.88 -5.39 19.26
N LEU A 367 -4.56 -6.64 18.92
CA LEU A 367 -5.42 -7.47 18.06
C LEU A 367 -6.81 -7.72 18.68
N GLU A 368 -6.88 -7.96 19.99
CA GLU A 368 -8.14 -8.08 20.73
C GLU A 368 -8.94 -6.78 20.67
N SER A 369 -8.29 -5.63 20.89
CA SER A 369 -8.94 -4.31 20.83
C SER A 369 -9.47 -3.98 19.42
N ILE A 370 -8.72 -4.33 18.37
CA ILE A 370 -9.16 -4.17 16.97
C ILE A 370 -10.35 -5.10 16.68
N ALA A 371 -10.32 -6.32 17.21
CA ALA A 371 -11.42 -7.27 17.05
C ALA A 371 -12.70 -6.77 17.76
N GLU A 372 -12.58 -6.21 18.96
CA GLU A 372 -13.69 -5.59 19.70
C GLU A 372 -14.33 -4.45 18.90
N LEU A 373 -13.51 -3.56 18.30
CA LEU A 373 -14.01 -2.53 17.39
C LEU A 373 -14.81 -3.12 16.23
N GLY A 374 -14.30 -4.20 15.63
CA GLY A 374 -15.01 -4.93 14.57
C GLY A 374 -16.37 -5.47 15.01
N VAL A 375 -16.47 -6.01 16.23
CA VAL A 375 -17.74 -6.47 16.80
C VAL A 375 -18.70 -5.30 17.03
N HIS A 376 -18.22 -4.18 17.57
CA HIS A 376 -19.03 -2.98 17.79
C HIS A 376 -19.61 -2.40 16.49
N GLN A 377 -18.87 -2.52 15.38
CA GLN A 377 -19.32 -2.06 14.06
C GLN A 377 -20.14 -3.12 13.29
N GLY A 378 -20.37 -4.30 13.86
CA GLY A 378 -21.11 -5.40 13.22
C GLY A 378 -20.31 -6.18 12.17
N ASN A 379 -19.00 -5.95 12.03
CA ASN A 379 -18.13 -6.70 11.13
C ASN A 379 -17.60 -7.98 11.82
N TYR A 380 -18.50 -8.94 12.02
CA TYR A 380 -18.23 -10.14 12.80
C TYR A 380 -17.18 -11.09 12.19
N HIS A 381 -17.11 -11.19 10.86
CA HIS A 381 -16.11 -12.03 10.19
C HIS A 381 -14.70 -11.47 10.35
N PHE A 382 -14.55 -10.16 10.22
CA PHE A 382 -13.28 -9.49 10.47
C PHE A 382 -12.85 -9.67 11.92
N ALA A 383 -13.75 -9.43 12.88
CA ALA A 383 -13.49 -9.62 14.30
C ALA A 383 -13.04 -11.06 14.61
N ALA A 384 -13.73 -12.08 14.06
CA ALA A 384 -13.34 -13.47 14.23
C ALA A 384 -11.92 -13.77 13.69
N LYS A 385 -11.56 -13.21 12.52
CA LYS A 385 -10.21 -13.33 11.97
C LYS A 385 -9.15 -12.67 12.87
N LYS A 386 -9.47 -11.57 13.52
CA LYS A 386 -8.55 -10.88 14.44
C LYS A 386 -8.41 -11.59 15.79
N TYR A 387 -9.50 -12.07 16.38
CA TYR A 387 -9.44 -12.91 17.59
C TYR A 387 -8.65 -14.21 17.37
N THR A 388 -8.79 -14.84 16.20
CA THR A 388 -7.98 -16.02 15.85
C THR A 388 -6.49 -15.70 15.70
N GLN A 389 -6.15 -14.54 15.13
CA GLN A 389 -4.76 -14.05 15.06
C GLN A 389 -4.18 -13.73 16.45
N ALA A 390 -5.00 -13.24 17.39
CA ALA A 390 -4.65 -13.06 18.79
C ALA A 390 -4.54 -14.38 19.59
N GLY A 391 -4.99 -15.50 19.02
CA GLY A 391 -5.03 -16.80 19.70
C GLY A 391 -6.25 -16.99 20.62
N ASP A 392 -7.16 -16.01 20.70
CA ASP A 392 -8.43 -16.15 21.43
C ASP A 392 -9.48 -16.82 20.55
N LYS A 393 -9.48 -18.15 20.58
CA LYS A 393 -10.44 -18.95 19.80
C LYS A 393 -11.88 -18.84 20.34
N LEU A 394 -12.07 -18.51 21.61
CA LEU A 394 -13.40 -18.46 22.22
C LEU A 394 -14.15 -17.20 21.80
N GLN A 395 -13.50 -16.04 21.85
CA GLN A 395 -14.09 -14.80 21.36
C GLN A 395 -14.28 -14.81 19.84
N ALA A 396 -13.37 -15.44 19.11
CA ALA A 396 -13.55 -15.67 17.68
C ALA A 396 -14.84 -16.47 17.38
N MET A 397 -15.09 -17.54 18.14
CA MET A 397 -16.32 -18.32 18.01
C MET A 397 -17.54 -17.47 18.32
N ARG A 398 -17.53 -16.72 19.42
CA ARG A 398 -18.65 -15.83 19.82
C ARG A 398 -18.97 -14.78 18.75
N ALA A 399 -17.94 -14.22 18.10
CA ALA A 399 -18.13 -13.30 16.98
C ALA A 399 -18.79 -14.01 15.78
N LEU A 400 -18.34 -15.21 15.41
CA LEU A 400 -18.96 -15.99 14.33
C LEU A 400 -20.42 -16.37 14.62
N LEU A 401 -20.73 -16.74 15.88
CA LEU A 401 -22.11 -17.03 16.28
C LEU A 401 -23.04 -15.81 16.09
N LYS A 402 -22.53 -14.60 16.31
CA LYS A 402 -23.29 -13.36 16.04
C LYS A 402 -23.48 -13.10 14.55
N SER A 403 -22.57 -13.58 13.69
CA SER A 403 -22.69 -13.42 12.23
C SER A 403 -23.77 -14.32 11.63
N GLY A 404 -24.11 -15.42 12.30
CA GLY A 404 -25.12 -16.38 11.86
C GLY A 404 -24.69 -17.32 10.73
N ASP A 405 -23.41 -17.31 10.34
CA ASP A 405 -22.89 -18.08 9.20
C ASP A 405 -22.57 -19.53 9.63
N THR A 406 -23.56 -20.43 9.44
CA THR A 406 -23.48 -21.84 9.86
C THR A 406 -22.26 -22.56 9.28
N GLN A 407 -21.93 -22.32 8.01
CA GLN A 407 -20.82 -23.00 7.34
C GLN A 407 -19.48 -22.62 7.96
N LYS A 408 -19.25 -21.32 8.20
CA LYS A 408 -18.02 -20.86 8.85
C LYS A 408 -17.92 -21.28 10.31
N ILE A 409 -19.05 -21.35 11.01
CA ILE A 409 -19.12 -21.84 12.40
C ILE A 409 -18.68 -23.31 12.45
N VAL A 410 -19.24 -24.17 11.60
CA VAL A 410 -18.90 -25.61 11.50
C VAL A 410 -17.42 -25.80 11.12
N PHE A 411 -16.94 -25.04 10.13
CA PHE A 411 -15.54 -25.08 9.71
C PHE A 411 -14.58 -24.66 10.84
N PHE A 412 -14.91 -23.56 11.54
CA PHE A 412 -14.09 -23.03 12.62
C PHE A 412 -14.05 -24.00 13.81
N ALA A 413 -15.18 -24.59 14.19
CA ALA A 413 -15.24 -25.56 15.28
C ALA A 413 -14.33 -26.78 15.02
N ASN A 414 -14.39 -27.34 13.81
CA ASN A 414 -13.53 -28.46 13.40
C ASN A 414 -12.04 -28.11 13.37
N THR A 415 -11.71 -26.86 13.04
CA THR A 415 -10.31 -26.38 12.99
C THR A 415 -9.77 -26.05 14.38
N ALA A 416 -10.59 -25.46 15.25
CA ALA A 416 -10.18 -24.97 16.55
C ALA A 416 -9.86 -26.09 17.56
N ARG A 417 -10.56 -27.23 17.44
CA ARG A 417 -10.43 -28.45 18.27
C ARG A 417 -10.49 -28.18 19.79
N ASN A 418 -11.43 -27.35 20.22
CA ASN A 418 -11.66 -27.04 21.63
C ASN A 418 -13.05 -27.53 22.07
N LYS A 419 -13.14 -28.16 23.25
CA LYS A 419 -14.38 -28.70 23.84
C LYS A 419 -15.46 -27.63 23.96
N ASP A 420 -15.13 -26.45 24.47
CA ASP A 420 -16.10 -25.36 24.68
C ASP A 420 -16.62 -24.81 23.35
N ILE A 421 -15.76 -24.76 22.33
CA ILE A 421 -16.13 -24.30 20.98
C ILE A 421 -17.09 -25.30 20.33
N TYR A 422 -16.87 -26.59 20.50
CA TYR A 422 -17.80 -27.61 20.01
C TYR A 422 -19.16 -27.51 20.68
N ILE A 423 -19.22 -27.28 22.00
CA ILE A 423 -20.49 -27.07 22.72
C ILE A 423 -21.20 -25.82 22.21
N LEU A 424 -20.49 -24.69 22.07
CA LEU A 424 -21.04 -23.45 21.54
C LEU A 424 -21.57 -23.59 20.10
N ALA A 425 -20.84 -24.31 19.24
CA ALA A 425 -21.26 -24.60 17.88
C ALA A 425 -22.56 -25.43 17.84
N ALA A 426 -22.58 -26.51 18.62
CA ALA A 426 -23.72 -27.41 18.68
C ALA A 426 -24.97 -26.74 19.27
N ASN A 427 -24.81 -25.96 20.35
CA ASN A 427 -25.90 -25.19 20.95
C ASN A 427 -26.48 -24.19 19.94
N TYR A 428 -25.64 -23.53 19.13
CA TYR A 428 -26.10 -22.64 18.07
C TYR A 428 -26.87 -23.39 16.98
N LEU A 429 -26.36 -24.54 16.52
CA LEU A 429 -27.03 -25.34 15.49
C LEU A 429 -28.41 -25.83 15.95
N GLN A 430 -28.61 -26.10 17.24
CA GLN A 430 -29.95 -26.42 17.78
C GLN A 430 -30.96 -25.27 17.65
N THR A 431 -30.51 -24.03 17.48
CA THR A 431 -31.39 -22.87 17.24
C THR A 431 -31.71 -22.65 15.76
N THR A 432 -31.05 -23.39 14.86
CA THR A 432 -31.32 -23.36 13.41
C THR A 432 -32.36 -24.41 13.03
N ASP A 433 -32.86 -24.40 11.79
CA ASP A 433 -33.73 -25.45 11.28
C ASP A 433 -32.95 -26.76 11.07
N TRP A 434 -32.70 -27.48 12.16
CA TRP A 434 -32.05 -28.79 12.15
C TRP A 434 -33.01 -29.91 11.77
N GLN A 435 -34.34 -29.66 11.81
CA GLN A 435 -35.37 -30.66 11.49
C GLN A 435 -35.35 -31.00 9.99
N GLY A 436 -35.21 -29.99 9.13
CA GLY A 436 -35.11 -30.18 7.68
C GLY A 436 -33.73 -30.66 7.18
N ASN A 437 -32.71 -30.75 8.04
CA ASN A 437 -31.33 -30.96 7.61
C ASN A 437 -30.59 -32.05 8.41
N ALA A 438 -30.57 -33.26 7.86
CA ALA A 438 -29.83 -34.41 8.42
C ALA A 438 -28.32 -34.16 8.59
N GLN A 439 -27.71 -33.23 7.83
CA GLN A 439 -26.31 -32.88 8.04
C GLN A 439 -26.11 -32.12 9.35
N VAL A 440 -27.01 -31.20 9.69
CA VAL A 440 -26.93 -30.41 10.93
C VAL A 440 -27.06 -31.31 12.15
N ILE A 441 -27.96 -32.31 12.10
CA ILE A 441 -28.10 -33.33 13.15
C ILE A 441 -26.77 -34.08 13.35
N ARG A 442 -26.17 -34.58 12.27
CA ARG A 442 -24.87 -35.27 12.33
C ARG A 442 -23.74 -34.38 12.86
N ASP A 443 -23.75 -33.10 12.49
CA ASP A 443 -22.76 -32.13 12.97
C ASP A 443 -22.92 -31.86 14.48
N ILE A 444 -24.15 -31.71 14.98
CA ILE A 444 -24.46 -31.57 16.41
C ILE A 444 -23.98 -32.79 17.20
N GLU A 445 -24.34 -34.00 16.77
CA GLU A 445 -23.89 -35.25 17.40
C GLU A 445 -22.36 -35.36 17.43
N THR A 446 -21.73 -35.04 16.29
CA THR A 446 -20.27 -35.06 16.16
C THR A 446 -19.62 -34.07 17.10
N PHE A 447 -20.17 -32.86 17.24
CA PHE A 447 -19.62 -31.83 18.12
C PHE A 447 -19.77 -32.17 19.60
N TYR A 448 -20.94 -32.63 20.06
CA TYR A 448 -21.07 -33.04 21.46
C TYR A 448 -20.23 -34.27 21.81
N THR A 449 -20.12 -35.22 20.87
CA THR A 449 -19.25 -36.39 21.05
C THR A 449 -17.78 -35.97 21.14
N LYS A 450 -17.29 -35.08 20.26
CA LYS A 450 -15.92 -34.53 20.31
C LYS A 450 -15.66 -33.67 21.54
N ALA A 451 -16.69 -33.00 22.07
CA ALA A 451 -16.60 -32.24 23.32
C ALA A 451 -16.55 -33.15 24.57
N HIS A 452 -16.85 -34.45 24.43
CA HIS A 452 -17.10 -35.37 25.54
C HIS A 452 -18.25 -34.90 26.45
N SER A 453 -19.26 -34.23 25.89
CA SER A 453 -20.40 -33.71 26.65
C SER A 453 -21.61 -34.63 26.51
N GLN A 454 -21.63 -35.70 27.30
CA GLN A 454 -22.73 -36.69 27.27
C GLN A 454 -24.08 -36.09 27.70
N LEU A 455 -24.05 -35.11 28.60
CA LEU A 455 -25.27 -34.43 29.08
C LEU A 455 -25.99 -33.70 27.94
N HIS A 456 -25.26 -32.87 27.18
CA HIS A 456 -25.85 -32.13 26.06
C HIS A 456 -26.25 -33.07 24.92
N LEU A 457 -25.48 -34.13 24.66
CA LEU A 457 -25.81 -35.14 23.65
C LEU A 457 -27.12 -35.89 24.00
N ALA A 458 -27.27 -36.33 25.24
CA ALA A 458 -28.49 -36.99 25.72
C ALA A 458 -29.70 -36.06 25.66
N SER A 459 -29.52 -34.79 26.07
CA SER A 459 -30.57 -33.79 25.97
C SER A 459 -30.98 -33.51 24.52
N PHE A 460 -30.03 -33.57 23.58
CA PHE A 460 -30.31 -33.44 22.16
C PHE A 460 -31.11 -34.64 21.63
N TYR A 461 -30.74 -35.88 21.98
CA TYR A 461 -31.54 -37.06 21.62
C TYR A 461 -32.95 -37.04 22.21
N LYS A 462 -33.12 -36.55 23.45
CA LYS A 462 -34.44 -36.28 24.03
C LYS A 462 -35.22 -35.29 23.15
N ALA A 463 -34.62 -34.18 22.75
CA ALA A 463 -35.27 -33.21 21.87
C ALA A 463 -35.63 -33.81 20.49
N CYS A 464 -34.78 -34.66 19.92
CA CYS A 464 -35.09 -35.41 18.70
C CYS A 464 -36.32 -36.32 18.88
N ALA A 465 -36.41 -37.04 20.00
CA ALA A 465 -37.56 -37.90 20.29
C ALA A 465 -38.88 -37.11 20.38
N PHE A 466 -38.86 -35.95 21.05
CA PHE A 466 -40.03 -35.08 21.11
C PHE A 466 -40.43 -34.55 19.73
N MET A 467 -39.45 -34.17 18.90
CA MET A 467 -39.69 -33.71 17.54
C MET A 467 -40.33 -34.80 16.66
N GLU A 468 -39.86 -36.05 16.74
CA GLU A 468 -40.42 -37.18 15.97
C GLU A 468 -41.89 -37.43 16.33
N VAL A 469 -42.25 -37.28 17.61
CA VAL A 469 -43.65 -37.36 18.05
C VAL A 469 -44.47 -36.18 17.54
N GLU A 470 -43.99 -34.94 17.72
CA GLU A 470 -44.72 -33.74 17.34
C GLU A 470 -44.93 -33.59 15.82
N THR A 471 -43.91 -33.94 15.02
CA THR A 471 -43.90 -33.67 13.58
C THR A 471 -44.43 -34.84 12.77
N PHE A 472 -44.13 -36.07 13.18
CA PHE A 472 -44.41 -37.27 12.38
C PHE A 472 -45.37 -38.26 13.07
N ASN A 473 -45.77 -38.02 14.33
CA ASN A 473 -46.52 -38.98 15.15
C ASN A 473 -45.86 -40.38 15.19
N ASP A 474 -44.52 -40.46 15.03
CA ASP A 474 -43.77 -41.71 14.97
C ASP A 474 -43.22 -42.07 16.36
N PHE A 475 -44.07 -42.73 17.14
CA PHE A 475 -43.76 -43.14 18.50
C PHE A 475 -42.66 -44.21 18.60
N SER A 476 -42.49 -45.03 17.54
CA SER A 476 -41.47 -46.08 17.50
C SER A 476 -40.08 -45.47 17.37
N LYS A 477 -39.89 -44.53 16.42
CA LYS A 477 -38.61 -43.82 16.30
C LYS A 477 -38.31 -42.93 17.49
N ALA A 478 -39.34 -42.35 18.11
CA ALA A 478 -39.16 -41.60 19.35
C ALA A 478 -38.65 -42.47 20.50
N ALA A 479 -39.14 -43.72 20.62
CA ALA A 479 -38.64 -44.70 21.58
C ALA A 479 -37.17 -45.05 21.29
N ASP A 480 -36.82 -45.33 20.03
CA ASP A 480 -35.43 -45.61 19.63
C ASP A 480 -34.49 -44.44 19.99
N ALA A 481 -34.89 -43.20 19.69
CA ALA A 481 -34.13 -42.01 20.03
C ALA A 481 -33.94 -41.83 21.55
N LEU A 482 -34.97 -42.13 22.36
CA LEU A 482 -34.86 -42.11 23.82
C LEU A 482 -33.99 -43.24 24.37
N GLU A 483 -34.00 -44.43 23.77
CA GLU A 483 -33.07 -45.50 24.15
C GLU A 483 -31.62 -45.09 23.87
N HIS A 484 -31.38 -44.45 22.72
CA HIS A 484 -30.08 -43.86 22.41
C HIS A 484 -29.68 -42.80 23.44
N ALA A 485 -30.60 -41.92 23.83
CA ALA A 485 -30.39 -40.95 24.91
C ALA A 485 -30.02 -41.64 26.22
N GLN A 486 -30.77 -42.67 26.64
CA GLN A 486 -30.52 -43.42 27.87
C GLN A 486 -29.13 -44.07 27.88
N ARG A 487 -28.75 -44.74 26.77
CA ARG A 487 -27.41 -45.34 26.62
C ARG A 487 -26.30 -44.29 26.74
N THR A 488 -26.50 -43.09 26.17
CA THR A 488 -25.52 -42.00 26.28
C THR A 488 -25.37 -41.46 27.71
N VAL A 489 -26.47 -41.35 28.45
CA VAL A 489 -26.44 -40.95 29.87
C VAL A 489 -25.73 -41.98 30.73
N GLU A 490 -26.02 -43.27 30.53
CA GLU A 490 -25.37 -44.36 31.25
C GLU A 490 -23.87 -44.41 31.01
N ARG A 491 -23.46 -44.21 29.75
CA ARG A 491 -22.05 -44.05 29.40
C ARG A 491 -21.43 -42.85 30.11
N GLY A 492 -22.13 -41.71 30.17
CA GLY A 492 -21.65 -40.52 30.89
C GLY A 492 -21.49 -40.72 32.39
N LEU A 493 -22.41 -41.45 33.02
CA LEU A 493 -22.31 -41.82 34.45
C LEU A 493 -21.13 -42.76 34.71
N GLN A 494 -20.88 -43.72 33.81
CA GLN A 494 -19.71 -44.60 33.88
C GLN A 494 -18.40 -43.83 33.72
N GLU A 495 -18.31 -42.93 32.74
CA GLU A 495 -17.14 -42.06 32.51
C GLU A 495 -16.83 -41.19 33.74
N GLN A 496 -17.85 -40.60 34.36
CA GLN A 496 -17.70 -39.79 35.58
C GLN A 496 -17.30 -40.64 36.80
N SER A 497 -17.78 -41.87 36.90
CA SER A 497 -17.41 -42.80 37.98
C SER A 497 -15.95 -43.27 37.92
N ALA A 498 -15.37 -43.32 36.72
CA ALA A 498 -13.98 -43.72 36.47
C ALA A 498 -12.97 -42.55 36.57
N SER A 499 -13.45 -41.31 36.44
CA SER A 499 -12.61 -40.10 36.51
C SER A 499 -12.30 -39.66 37.95
N SER A 500 -11.11 -39.13 38.20
CA SER A 500 -10.67 -38.64 39.52
C SER A 500 -11.31 -37.31 39.94
N GLU A 501 -11.89 -36.56 39.01
CA GLU A 501 -12.57 -35.27 39.24
C GLU A 501 -14.09 -35.46 39.23
N LYS A 502 -14.64 -35.92 40.35
CA LYS A 502 -16.09 -36.09 40.51
C LYS A 502 -16.77 -34.73 40.61
N SER A 503 -17.37 -34.26 39.52
CA SER A 503 -18.30 -33.14 39.60
C SER A 503 -19.69 -33.65 40.00
N ASN A 504 -20.02 -33.51 41.29
CA ASN A 504 -21.33 -33.89 41.83
C ASN A 504 -22.49 -33.22 41.08
N SER A 505 -22.28 -32.00 40.57
CA SER A 505 -23.29 -31.25 39.80
C SER A 505 -23.65 -31.93 38.47
N THR A 506 -22.66 -32.40 37.71
CA THR A 506 -22.90 -33.10 36.43
C THR A 506 -23.47 -34.49 36.63
N ILE A 507 -23.08 -35.17 37.71
CA ILE A 507 -23.65 -36.47 38.07
C ILE A 507 -25.15 -36.30 38.40
N ASN A 508 -25.51 -35.32 39.22
CA ASN A 508 -26.91 -35.04 39.55
C ASN A 508 -27.73 -34.64 38.30
N ALA A 509 -27.16 -33.85 37.39
CA ALA A 509 -27.81 -33.50 36.13
C ALA A 509 -28.01 -34.71 35.20
N LEU A 510 -27.05 -35.64 35.17
CA LEU A 510 -27.18 -36.88 34.40
C LEU A 510 -28.19 -37.86 35.03
N THR A 511 -28.24 -37.96 36.37
CA THR A 511 -29.21 -38.85 37.03
C THR A 511 -30.63 -38.34 36.88
N THR A 512 -30.85 -37.04 37.02
CA THR A 512 -32.17 -36.41 36.78
C THR A 512 -32.62 -36.62 35.34
N LEU A 513 -31.74 -36.36 34.35
CA LEU A 513 -32.05 -36.62 32.95
C LEU A 513 -32.33 -38.12 32.68
N LYS A 514 -31.63 -39.04 33.37
CA LYS A 514 -31.89 -40.49 33.26
C LYS A 514 -33.30 -40.83 33.73
N GLU A 515 -33.71 -40.28 34.88
CA GLU A 515 -35.04 -40.50 35.45
C GLU A 515 -36.12 -39.98 34.50
N GLU A 516 -35.97 -38.77 33.96
CA GLU A 516 -36.88 -38.20 32.97
C GLU A 516 -37.00 -39.07 31.69
N ILE A 517 -35.87 -39.51 31.13
CA ILE A 517 -35.87 -40.38 29.94
C ILE A 517 -36.57 -41.71 30.24
N SER A 518 -36.32 -42.30 31.42
CA SER A 518 -36.96 -43.56 31.82
C SER A 518 -38.47 -43.42 32.01
N GLU A 519 -38.93 -42.27 32.51
CA GLU A 519 -40.34 -41.96 32.63
C GLU A 519 -41.00 -41.86 31.24
N HIS A 520 -40.38 -41.11 30.32
CA HIS A 520 -40.88 -40.98 28.94
C HIS A 520 -40.92 -42.31 28.18
N LEU A 521 -39.89 -43.16 28.32
CA LEU A 521 -39.91 -44.52 27.75
C LEU A 521 -41.05 -45.37 28.34
N SER A 522 -41.31 -45.25 29.64
CA SER A 522 -42.44 -45.95 30.27
C SER A 522 -43.80 -45.47 29.74
N GLN A 523 -43.93 -44.17 29.43
CA GLN A 523 -45.13 -43.59 28.83
C GLN A 523 -45.35 -44.11 27.42
N LEU A 524 -44.30 -44.13 26.57
CA LEU A 524 -44.36 -44.71 25.22
C LEU A 524 -44.73 -46.19 25.24
N ALA A 525 -44.10 -46.99 26.12
CA ALA A 525 -44.40 -48.41 26.25
C ALA A 525 -45.84 -48.68 26.74
N LYS A 526 -46.37 -47.86 27.65
CA LYS A 526 -47.78 -47.93 28.06
C LYS A 526 -48.71 -47.63 26.89
N PHE A 527 -48.38 -46.62 26.08
CA PHE A 527 -49.17 -46.23 24.94
C PHE A 527 -49.15 -47.26 23.80
N GLU A 528 -48.02 -47.91 23.57
CA GLU A 528 -47.92 -49.02 22.61
C GLU A 528 -48.76 -50.21 23.05
N LYS A 529 -48.73 -50.58 24.34
CA LYS A 529 -49.64 -51.60 24.89
C LYS A 529 -51.11 -51.22 24.71
N ILE A 530 -51.47 -49.95 24.87
CA ILE A 530 -52.83 -49.48 24.61
C ILE A 530 -53.20 -49.67 23.14
N LYS A 531 -52.29 -49.43 22.19
CA LYS A 531 -52.52 -49.72 20.76
C LYS A 531 -52.72 -51.22 20.49
N GLU A 532 -51.98 -52.09 21.18
CA GLU A 532 -52.17 -53.55 21.09
C GLU A 532 -53.54 -53.97 21.65
N VAL A 533 -53.93 -53.44 22.82
CA VAL A 533 -55.25 -53.69 23.42
C VAL A 533 -56.35 -53.16 22.52
N TYR A 534 -56.16 -52.00 21.88
CA TYR A 534 -57.12 -51.43 20.94
C TYR A 534 -57.44 -52.37 19.76
N ALA A 535 -56.50 -53.21 19.35
CA ALA A 535 -56.73 -54.22 18.30
C ALA A 535 -57.59 -55.41 18.77
N VAL A 536 -57.74 -55.62 20.08
CA VAL A 536 -58.44 -56.77 20.69
C VAL A 536 -59.76 -56.33 21.36
N ASP A 537 -59.72 -55.28 22.19
CA ASP A 537 -60.86 -54.69 22.88
C ASP A 537 -60.77 -53.16 22.84
N GLU A 538 -61.57 -52.57 21.95
CA GLU A 538 -61.62 -51.13 21.75
C GLU A 538 -62.16 -50.36 22.97
N ASN A 539 -63.06 -50.97 23.77
CA ASN A 539 -63.68 -50.27 24.90
C ASN A 539 -62.71 -50.17 26.09
N ASP A 540 -61.95 -51.24 26.34
CA ASP A 540 -60.90 -51.24 27.36
C ASP A 540 -59.78 -50.26 26.99
N ALA A 541 -59.38 -50.21 25.71
CA ALA A 541 -58.39 -49.26 25.23
C ALA A 541 -58.83 -47.79 25.42
N VAL A 542 -60.11 -47.46 25.21
CA VAL A 542 -60.63 -46.10 25.44
C VAL A 542 -60.58 -45.71 26.92
N LEU A 543 -60.89 -46.64 27.83
CA LEU A 543 -60.77 -46.40 29.28
C LEU A 543 -59.30 -46.16 29.68
N GLN A 544 -58.38 -46.95 29.12
CA GLN A 544 -56.95 -46.77 29.36
C GLN A 544 -56.42 -45.44 28.78
N LEU A 545 -56.90 -45.01 27.60
CA LEU A 545 -56.57 -43.70 27.03
C LEU A 545 -57.10 -42.55 27.90
N GLN A 546 -58.33 -42.66 28.41
CA GLN A 546 -58.91 -41.64 29.31
C GLN A 546 -58.10 -41.49 30.62
N ASN A 547 -57.68 -42.61 31.22
CA ASN A 547 -56.80 -42.60 32.39
C ASN A 547 -55.41 -42.01 32.05
N LEU A 548 -54.91 -42.26 30.84
CA LEU A 548 -53.62 -41.70 30.38
C LEU A 548 -53.71 -40.17 30.23
N VAL A 549 -54.84 -39.63 29.73
CA VAL A 549 -55.07 -38.18 29.66
C VAL A 549 -55.03 -37.52 31.03
N GLU A 550 -55.66 -38.12 32.04
CA GLU A 550 -55.72 -37.55 33.40
C GLU A 550 -54.33 -37.39 34.04
N ASN A 551 -53.38 -38.23 33.64
CA ASN A 551 -51.99 -38.19 34.11
C ASN A 551 -51.04 -37.45 33.15
N ALA A 552 -51.48 -37.07 31.95
CA ALA A 552 -50.65 -36.43 30.94
C ALA A 552 -50.60 -34.91 31.11
N THR A 553 -49.40 -34.35 31.04
CA THR A 553 -49.11 -32.91 31.10
C THR A 553 -48.55 -32.43 29.77
N GLU A 554 -48.45 -31.11 29.53
CA GLU A 554 -47.89 -30.58 28.27
C GLU A 554 -46.42 -30.95 28.05
N ASP A 555 -45.67 -31.20 29.14
CA ASP A 555 -44.26 -31.62 29.12
C ASP A 555 -44.08 -33.13 28.89
N SER A 556 -45.17 -33.90 28.87
CA SER A 556 -45.10 -35.33 28.57
C SER A 556 -44.83 -35.57 27.08
N ILE A 557 -44.09 -36.65 26.78
CA ILE A 557 -43.80 -37.03 25.39
C ILE A 557 -45.08 -37.36 24.62
N ILE A 558 -46.09 -37.89 25.31
CA ILE A 558 -47.44 -38.09 24.77
C ILE A 558 -48.36 -37.02 25.34
N ARG A 559 -48.43 -35.89 24.64
CA ARG A 559 -49.30 -34.79 25.02
C ARG A 559 -50.78 -35.17 25.02
N PRO A 560 -51.61 -34.48 25.84
CA PRO A 560 -53.06 -34.60 25.79
C PRO A 560 -53.64 -34.44 24.38
N SER A 561 -53.04 -33.57 23.56
CA SER A 561 -53.43 -33.37 22.16
C SER A 561 -53.43 -34.65 21.33
N HIS A 562 -52.36 -35.44 21.41
CA HIS A 562 -52.23 -36.71 20.68
C HIS A 562 -53.21 -37.77 21.17
N ILE A 563 -53.57 -37.75 22.46
CA ILE A 563 -54.50 -38.72 23.03
C ILE A 563 -55.94 -38.36 22.67
N TYR A 564 -56.29 -37.08 22.74
CA TYR A 564 -57.60 -36.60 22.32
C TYR A 564 -57.81 -36.74 20.82
N SER A 565 -56.79 -36.58 19.98
CA SER A 565 -56.93 -36.83 18.53
C SER A 565 -57.33 -38.28 18.25
N LEU A 566 -56.72 -39.25 18.95
CA LEU A 566 -57.09 -40.67 18.87
C LEU A 566 -58.50 -40.94 19.42
N LEU A 567 -58.87 -40.35 20.55
CA LEU A 567 -60.22 -40.49 21.12
C LEU A 567 -61.30 -39.91 20.18
N ILE A 568 -61.04 -38.75 19.58
CA ILE A 568 -61.95 -38.13 18.61
C ILE A 568 -62.09 -39.02 17.38
N ALA A 569 -60.98 -39.51 16.81
CA ALA A 569 -61.00 -40.43 15.68
C ALA A 569 -61.79 -41.72 15.99
N HIS A 570 -61.63 -42.29 17.19
CA HIS A 570 -62.38 -43.46 17.65
C HIS A 570 -63.90 -43.19 17.70
N TYR A 571 -64.32 -42.11 18.35
CA TYR A 571 -65.75 -41.80 18.50
C TYR A 571 -66.42 -41.45 17.16
N VAL A 572 -65.70 -40.77 16.26
CA VAL A 572 -66.18 -40.52 14.90
C VAL A 572 -66.32 -41.82 14.11
N GLY A 573 -65.35 -42.73 14.22
CA GLY A 573 -65.42 -44.06 13.58
C GLY A 573 -66.65 -44.87 13.99
N LYS A 574 -67.14 -44.70 15.22
CA LYS A 574 -68.37 -45.32 15.73
C LYS A 574 -69.65 -44.49 15.55
N GLN A 575 -69.60 -43.38 14.80
CA GLN A 575 -70.72 -42.45 14.59
C GLN A 575 -71.28 -41.84 15.89
N ASN A 576 -70.48 -41.81 16.96
CA ASN A 576 -70.85 -41.25 18.25
C ASN A 576 -70.31 -39.82 18.38
N TYR A 577 -71.00 -38.86 17.76
CA TYR A 577 -70.52 -37.47 17.66
C TYR A 577 -70.58 -36.68 18.97
N ARG A 578 -71.53 -36.98 19.87
CA ARG A 578 -71.66 -36.27 21.16
C ARG A 578 -70.43 -36.47 22.08
N PRO A 579 -69.93 -37.69 22.33
CA PRO A 579 -68.65 -37.89 23.03
C PRO A 579 -67.46 -37.25 22.32
N ALA A 580 -67.38 -37.32 20.98
CA ALA A 580 -66.31 -36.69 20.22
C ALA A 580 -66.25 -35.17 20.44
N TYR A 581 -67.41 -34.49 20.42
CA TYR A 581 -67.49 -33.05 20.70
C TYR A 581 -67.13 -32.69 22.15
N ARG A 582 -67.44 -33.57 23.12
CA ARG A 582 -66.97 -33.40 24.51
C ARG A 582 -65.44 -33.45 24.60
N CYS A 583 -64.79 -34.36 23.88
CA CYS A 583 -63.33 -34.42 23.81
C CYS A 583 -62.74 -33.12 23.21
N ILE A 584 -63.33 -32.59 22.13
CA ILE A 584 -62.91 -31.31 21.51
C ILE A 584 -63.02 -30.15 22.52
N THR A 585 -64.16 -30.02 23.19
CA THR A 585 -64.36 -28.94 24.18
C THR A 585 -63.48 -29.08 25.42
N GLN A 586 -63.12 -30.31 25.82
CA GLN A 586 -62.14 -30.54 26.88
C GLN A 586 -60.74 -30.13 26.44
N LEU A 587 -60.33 -30.49 25.23
CA LEU A 587 -59.03 -30.09 24.68
C LEU A 587 -58.91 -28.56 24.53
N GLN A 588 -59.96 -27.87 24.07
CA GLN A 588 -60.01 -26.40 24.01
C GLN A 588 -59.92 -25.73 25.39
N LYS A 589 -60.47 -26.36 26.43
CA LYS A 589 -60.37 -25.87 27.81
C LYS A 589 -58.96 -26.02 28.37
N LEU A 590 -58.30 -27.13 28.04
CA LEU A 590 -56.93 -27.40 28.45
C LEU A 590 -55.95 -26.48 27.71
N GLN A 591 -56.19 -26.20 26.43
CA GLN A 591 -55.27 -25.44 25.58
C GLN A 591 -56.02 -24.34 24.81
N LYS A 592 -56.06 -23.12 25.38
CA LYS A 592 -56.95 -22.02 24.93
C LYS A 592 -56.62 -21.41 23.56
N ASN A 593 -55.40 -21.59 23.04
CA ASN A 593 -54.89 -20.94 21.82
C ASN A 593 -54.41 -21.93 20.75
N ILE A 594 -54.96 -23.15 20.73
CA ILE A 594 -54.52 -24.17 19.78
C ILE A 594 -55.35 -24.14 18.50
N ASP A 595 -54.65 -24.19 17.37
CA ASP A 595 -55.25 -24.47 16.07
C ASP A 595 -55.56 -25.97 15.95
N LEU A 596 -56.83 -26.31 16.14
CA LEU A 596 -57.32 -27.68 16.15
C LEU A 596 -57.14 -28.39 14.81
N SER A 597 -57.01 -27.63 13.71
CA SER A 597 -56.78 -28.17 12.36
C SER A 597 -55.39 -28.80 12.19
N THR A 598 -54.44 -28.47 13.07
CA THR A 598 -53.08 -29.04 13.06
C THR A 598 -52.99 -30.39 13.80
N ILE A 599 -53.99 -30.71 14.63
CA ILE A 599 -53.98 -31.89 15.52
C ILE A 599 -54.98 -32.95 15.06
N VAL A 600 -56.12 -32.51 14.52
CA VAL A 600 -57.19 -33.38 14.02
C VAL A 600 -57.53 -32.93 12.61
N ASP A 601 -57.71 -33.90 11.71
CA ASP A 601 -58.08 -33.63 10.32
C ASP A 601 -59.30 -32.69 10.26
N PRO A 602 -59.20 -31.54 9.56
CA PRO A 602 -60.28 -30.56 9.47
C PRO A 602 -61.57 -31.17 8.92
N GLU A 603 -61.50 -32.21 8.08
CA GLU A 603 -62.70 -32.90 7.61
C GLU A 603 -63.44 -33.64 8.73
N LEU A 604 -62.70 -34.22 9.69
CA LEU A 604 -63.29 -34.91 10.83
C LEU A 604 -63.92 -33.91 11.80
N LEU A 605 -63.28 -32.75 12.00
CA LEU A 605 -63.81 -31.67 12.84
C LEU A 605 -65.11 -31.09 12.25
N ASP A 606 -65.13 -30.83 10.94
CA ASP A 606 -66.31 -30.33 10.22
C ASP A 606 -67.47 -31.32 10.31
N LYS A 607 -67.21 -32.62 10.09
CA LYS A 607 -68.21 -33.69 10.19
C LYS A 607 -68.87 -33.76 11.57
N ILE A 608 -68.09 -33.62 12.65
CA ILE A 608 -68.63 -33.64 14.03
C ILE A 608 -69.55 -32.43 14.29
N CYS A 609 -69.15 -31.25 13.81
CA CYS A 609 -69.90 -30.01 14.03
C CYS A 609 -71.21 -30.00 13.22
N ASP A 610 -71.16 -30.45 11.97
CA ASP A 610 -72.32 -30.53 11.06
C ASP A 610 -73.39 -31.49 11.58
N GLU A 611 -73.00 -32.68 12.04
CA GLU A 611 -73.94 -33.70 12.57
C GLU A 611 -74.59 -33.30 13.91
N LEU A 612 -73.95 -32.42 14.68
CA LEU A 612 -74.49 -31.94 15.96
C LEU A 612 -75.22 -30.59 15.84
N GLY A 613 -75.19 -29.94 14.68
CA GLY A 613 -75.77 -28.61 14.46
C GLY A 613 -75.07 -27.51 15.28
N VAL A 614 -73.78 -27.65 15.53
CA VAL A 614 -72.96 -26.74 16.35
C VAL A 614 -72.02 -25.94 15.43
N PRO A 615 -71.69 -24.67 15.72
CA PRO A 615 -70.77 -23.89 14.88
C PRO A 615 -69.44 -24.62 14.66
N ARG A 616 -69.02 -24.65 13.38
CA ARG A 616 -67.74 -25.26 12.98
C ARG A 616 -66.59 -24.61 13.71
N VAL A 617 -65.64 -25.46 14.10
CA VAL A 617 -64.46 -25.06 14.87
C VAL A 617 -63.28 -24.70 13.94
N THR A 618 -63.36 -25.10 12.67
CA THR A 618 -62.40 -24.72 11.62
C THR A 618 -62.76 -23.35 11.04
N VAL A 619 -61.77 -22.49 10.83
CA VAL A 619 -61.95 -21.25 10.07
C VAL A 619 -61.77 -21.61 8.59
N ARG A 620 -62.85 -21.69 7.82
CA ARG A 620 -62.75 -21.67 6.35
C ARG A 620 -62.63 -20.22 5.94
N GLU A 621 -61.44 -19.80 5.51
CA GLU A 621 -61.32 -18.60 4.68
C GLU A 621 -62.14 -18.86 3.41
N ASN A 622 -63.24 -18.12 3.26
CA ASN A 622 -63.97 -18.10 2.01
C ASN A 622 -63.07 -17.48 0.93
N GLU A 623 -62.70 -18.26 -0.06
CA GLU A 623 -62.28 -17.76 -1.36
C GLU A 623 -63.47 -17.06 -2.03
N GLU A 624 -63.45 -15.73 -2.10
CA GLU A 624 -63.96 -14.96 -3.24
C GLU A 624 -63.37 -13.54 -3.23
N ALA A 625 -62.75 -13.21 -4.35
CA ALA A 625 -61.91 -12.05 -4.70
C ALA A 625 -62.48 -10.65 -4.35
N ASP A 626 -61.63 -9.72 -3.90
CA ASP A 626 -61.02 -8.74 -4.82
C ASP A 626 -59.90 -7.90 -4.17
N SER A 627 -58.98 -7.50 -5.04
CA SER A 627 -57.71 -6.80 -4.84
C SER A 627 -57.79 -5.42 -4.17
N ASP A 628 -56.88 -5.11 -3.25
CA ASP A 628 -55.76 -4.20 -3.55
C ASP A 628 -54.75 -4.07 -2.40
N ASN A 629 -53.48 -4.03 -2.81
CA ASN A 629 -52.28 -3.96 -1.97
C ASN A 629 -52.16 -2.62 -1.21
N GLU A 630 -51.99 -2.69 0.12
CA GLU A 630 -51.07 -1.78 0.83
C GLU A 630 -50.24 -2.58 1.84
N VAL A 631 -48.93 -2.58 1.58
CA VAL A 631 -47.88 -3.27 2.32
C VAL A 631 -47.65 -2.57 3.66
N GLN A 632 -47.85 -3.26 4.78
CA GLN A 632 -47.28 -2.86 6.07
C GLN A 632 -46.79 -4.07 6.88
N GLY A 633 -45.46 -4.07 7.11
CA GLY A 633 -44.84 -4.56 8.34
C GLY A 633 -44.84 -6.07 8.57
N VAL A 634 -43.83 -6.75 8.03
CA VAL A 634 -43.45 -8.12 8.37
C VAL A 634 -43.24 -8.24 9.90
N GLU A 635 -44.19 -8.86 10.60
CA GLU A 635 -44.01 -9.30 11.99
C GLU A 635 -43.03 -10.48 12.01
N TYR A 636 -41.91 -10.27 12.67
CA TYR A 636 -40.86 -11.27 12.86
C TYR A 636 -41.40 -12.48 13.63
N SER A 637 -41.09 -13.67 13.09
CA SER A 637 -41.37 -14.97 13.68
C SER A 637 -40.93 -15.06 15.15
N HIS A 638 -41.76 -15.76 15.92
CA HIS A 638 -41.63 -16.02 17.37
C HIS A 638 -40.28 -16.63 17.82
N ALA A 639 -39.37 -16.95 16.90
CA ALA A 639 -38.02 -17.46 17.17
C ALA A 639 -37.04 -16.41 17.75
N MET A 640 -37.35 -15.11 17.70
CA MET A 640 -36.47 -14.04 18.24
C MET A 640 -36.81 -13.57 19.66
N LYS A 641 -37.97 -13.92 20.25
CA LYS A 641 -38.34 -13.49 21.61
C LYS A 641 -37.65 -14.27 22.75
N LYS A 642 -36.95 -15.37 22.44
CA LYS A 642 -36.15 -16.13 23.42
C LYS A 642 -34.71 -15.64 23.60
N ARG A 643 -34.33 -14.54 22.94
CA ARG A 643 -32.96 -14.00 22.99
C ARG A 643 -32.67 -13.06 24.16
N GLU A 644 -33.66 -12.70 24.97
CA GLU A 644 -33.51 -11.80 26.13
C GLU A 644 -33.55 -12.51 27.50
N ALA A 645 -33.86 -13.81 27.55
CA ALA A 645 -34.00 -14.54 28.82
C ALA A 645 -32.83 -15.48 29.15
N LEU A 646 -31.74 -15.44 28.38
CA LEU A 646 -30.53 -16.25 28.60
C LEU A 646 -29.25 -15.40 28.45
N PHE A 647 -29.20 -14.29 29.18
CA PHE A 647 -27.96 -13.64 29.62
C PHE A 647 -28.02 -13.39 31.12
#